data_AF-A0A812W7Q3-F1
#
_entry.id   AF-A0A812W7Q3-F1
#
_cell.length_a   1.000
_cell.length_b   1.000
_cell.length_c   1.000
_cell.angle_alpha   90.00
_cell.angle_beta   90.00
_cell.angle_gamma   90.00
#
_symmetry.space_group_name_H-M   'P 1'
#
loop_
_entity.id
_entity.type
_entity.pdbx_description
1 polymer ?
#
loop_
_entity_poly.entity_id
_entity_poly.type
_entity_poly.pdbx_seq_one_letter_code
_entity_poly.pdbx_strand_id
1 'polypeptide(L)'
;AVPESPTSQMEEFMWNSRPCRGNALHRAALENDLEAAEAALRKGSAALVKERFSYETEFRGQKQEGSGEAIHLAASRGNVELVKLLLAKKADLEAQVSRDHKPHYNVLHAALFAEGRGGTKEMIEYLFDARAELSRNQDGKAPIHIAFQTGIVPVIKLVRSLMVKSKVTDRDYEFFQAPNDAKPRQVPFPLELGCKGGKMSEFDLSEAAELTLLSLTIFIAECPQCLPSFLERMKNETEDELIDIGKSIKISDIAKVLREAPEAATALLRYATVEPKKEDPFWHPLPTRVSFAPRHRLAKFKRAFNPQDVYLTEYQHENNWSFDPAAWRPPGWHEPWVDRSPGKPIIDAEIRVCLIADLICPEVFAALVDPKNADFLQLYEDDTIHAMVKHLFWKAAGKIDLTSVLLSFWSLALLLAEEGIIRTSTGSSDADAESERRLIRGSGAGTFGGSQNHLSQMQRYTDEISEASWVAYTWIACKALVDLLLEIAEFYGFWKIGRWRDWFTVANIVRAIAAGLPSVLLIAPTCEPVLICAVFLYWMRLLGCFTLMQYIGVELLPIMDLASGLGPSLFVTAIAYGAFTHAFYVVRGSAQALWPSVSTDTFAVLITAALPETAEGVSALELVLVLVAVLFFTVLIMNVFIGVIC
;
A
#
# COMPACT_ATOMS: atom_id res chain seq x y z
N ALA A 1 64.06 52.71 -6.57
CA ALA A 1 64.36 51.27 -6.72
C ALA A 1 63.86 50.57 -5.47
N VAL A 2 62.65 50.03 -5.54
CA VAL A 2 62.13 49.08 -4.55
C VAL A 2 62.84 47.75 -4.84
N PRO A 3 63.41 47.06 -3.86
CA PRO A 3 64.14 45.82 -4.13
C PRO A 3 63.15 44.76 -4.64
N GLU A 4 63.40 44.25 -5.83
CA GLU A 4 62.71 43.09 -6.39
C GLU A 4 62.93 41.90 -5.45
N SER A 5 61.84 41.40 -4.86
CA SER A 5 61.83 40.10 -4.17
C SER A 5 62.16 39.00 -5.18
N PRO A 6 62.93 37.97 -4.80
CA PRO A 6 63.28 36.89 -5.71
C PRO A 6 61.98 36.19 -6.14
N THR A 7 61.71 36.23 -7.43
CA THR A 7 60.58 35.56 -8.08
C THR A 7 60.66 34.07 -7.77
N SER A 8 59.72 33.59 -6.96
CA SER A 8 59.42 32.17 -6.83
C SER A 8 59.12 31.64 -8.24
N GLN A 9 59.92 30.68 -8.72
CA GLN A 9 59.67 30.04 -10.01
C GLN A 9 58.27 29.42 -9.97
N MET A 10 57.34 29.96 -10.77
CA MET A 10 55.99 29.42 -10.85
C MET A 10 56.04 28.08 -11.59
N GLU A 11 55.49 27.08 -10.93
CA GLU A 11 55.46 25.70 -11.33
C GLU A 11 54.02 25.30 -11.64
N GLU A 12 53.84 24.64 -12.79
CA GLU A 12 52.57 24.01 -13.14
C GLU A 12 52.54 22.58 -12.57
N PHE A 13 51.40 22.21 -11.97
CA PHE A 13 51.12 20.87 -11.44
C PHE A 13 49.63 20.54 -11.57
N MET A 14 49.28 19.26 -11.44
CA MET A 14 47.91 18.78 -11.62
C MET A 14 47.28 18.37 -10.29
N TRP A 15 46.23 19.07 -9.85
CA TRP A 15 45.45 18.72 -8.67
C TRP A 15 44.04 18.28 -9.10
N ASN A 16 43.67 17.02 -8.85
CA ASN A 16 42.36 16.45 -9.19
C ASN A 16 41.99 16.66 -10.68
N SER A 17 42.96 16.43 -11.56
CA SER A 17 42.86 16.65 -13.01
C SER A 17 42.67 18.13 -13.42
N ARG A 18 42.90 19.08 -12.51
CA ARG A 18 42.89 20.53 -12.79
C ARG A 18 44.32 21.07 -12.89
N PRO A 19 44.64 21.86 -13.94
CA PRO A 19 45.93 22.54 -14.02
C PRO A 19 45.98 23.63 -12.95
N CYS A 20 47.02 23.58 -12.13
CA CYS A 20 47.27 24.53 -11.05
C CYS A 20 48.62 25.21 -11.28
N ARG A 21 48.71 26.49 -10.92
CA ARG A 21 49.95 27.27 -10.93
C ARG A 21 50.33 27.62 -9.50
N GLY A 22 51.53 27.26 -9.08
CA GLY A 22 52.01 27.55 -7.72
C GLY A 22 53.52 27.50 -7.63
N ASN A 23 54.05 27.17 -6.46
CA ASN A 23 55.49 27.16 -6.20
C ASN A 23 55.95 25.72 -5.95
N ALA A 24 57.26 25.52 -5.84
CA ALA A 24 57.86 24.25 -5.40
C ALA A 24 57.25 23.70 -4.09
N LEU A 25 56.87 24.57 -3.15
CA LEU A 25 56.18 24.14 -1.92
C LEU A 25 54.78 23.58 -2.19
N HIS A 26 54.04 24.15 -3.15
CA HIS A 26 52.72 23.67 -3.54
C HIS A 26 52.79 22.31 -4.23
N ARG A 27 53.79 22.11 -5.11
CA ARG A 27 54.05 20.81 -5.73
C ARG A 27 54.46 19.76 -4.69
N ALA A 28 55.41 20.08 -3.80
CA ALA A 28 55.83 19.17 -2.73
C ALA A 28 54.67 18.78 -1.80
N ALA A 29 53.79 19.73 -1.46
CA ALA A 29 52.60 19.45 -0.65
C ALA A 29 51.61 18.52 -1.36
N LEU A 30 51.47 18.65 -2.68
CA LEU A 30 50.63 17.76 -3.48
C LEU A 30 51.22 16.35 -3.61
N GLU A 31 52.54 16.24 -3.79
CA GLU A 31 53.28 14.98 -3.96
C GLU A 31 53.53 14.24 -2.65
N ASN A 32 53.18 14.86 -1.51
CA ASN A 32 53.38 14.31 -0.17
C ASN A 32 54.86 14.17 0.22
N ASP A 33 55.75 14.98 -0.37
CA ASP A 33 57.19 14.94 -0.13
C ASP A 33 57.60 15.95 0.96
N LEU A 34 57.85 15.42 2.16
CA LEU A 34 58.28 16.20 3.33
C LEU A 34 59.68 16.80 3.14
N GLU A 35 60.61 16.05 2.54
CA GLU A 35 61.99 16.48 2.35
C GLU A 35 62.09 17.62 1.33
N ALA A 36 61.34 17.51 0.23
CA ALA A 36 61.24 18.57 -0.76
C ALA A 36 60.55 19.82 -0.19
N ALA A 37 59.51 19.65 0.63
CA ALA A 37 58.85 20.78 1.31
C ALA A 37 59.79 21.48 2.30
N GLU A 38 60.56 20.72 3.08
CA GLU A 38 61.61 21.25 3.95
C GLU A 38 62.69 21.99 3.18
N ALA A 39 63.17 21.42 2.07
CA ALA A 39 64.18 22.03 1.23
C ALA A 39 63.68 23.34 0.61
N ALA A 40 62.42 23.39 0.17
CA ALA A 40 61.78 24.60 -0.34
C ALA A 40 61.68 25.69 0.75
N LEU A 41 61.31 25.31 1.97
CA LEU A 41 61.20 26.22 3.11
C LEU A 41 62.55 26.65 3.69
N ARG A 42 63.62 25.87 3.50
CA ARG A 42 65.00 26.25 3.82
C ARG A 42 65.56 27.24 2.78
N LYS A 43 65.25 27.03 1.50
CA LYS A 43 65.76 27.86 0.39
C LYS A 43 65.06 29.20 0.25
N GLY A 44 63.77 29.29 0.60
CA GLY A 44 63.02 30.53 0.45
C GLY A 44 62.62 31.20 1.75
N SER A 45 61.94 32.35 1.61
CA SER A 45 61.56 33.20 2.74
C SER A 45 60.33 32.63 3.47
N ALA A 46 60.14 33.01 4.74
CA ALA A 46 58.94 32.63 5.50
C ALA A 46 57.61 33.12 4.85
N ALA A 47 57.68 34.04 3.88
CA ALA A 47 56.52 34.49 3.11
C ALA A 47 55.99 33.42 2.13
N LEU A 48 56.83 32.46 1.71
CA LEU A 48 56.45 31.38 0.80
C LEU A 48 55.26 30.54 1.32
N VAL A 49 55.12 30.42 2.64
CA VAL A 49 54.05 29.65 3.28
C VAL A 49 52.67 30.27 3.01
N LYS A 50 52.61 31.59 2.85
CA LYS A 50 51.38 32.36 2.61
C LYS A 50 51.13 32.65 1.13
N GLU A 51 52.05 32.24 0.25
CA GLU A 51 51.82 32.36 -1.19
C GLU A 51 50.71 31.40 -1.60
N ARG A 52 49.90 31.82 -2.58
CA ARG A 52 48.70 31.11 -2.99
C ARG A 52 48.90 30.48 -4.36
N PHE A 53 48.51 29.22 -4.52
CA PHE A 53 48.36 28.61 -5.84
C PHE A 53 47.02 29.01 -6.45
N SER A 54 46.96 29.11 -7.78
CA SER A 54 45.72 29.33 -8.53
C SER A 54 45.34 28.11 -9.36
N TYR A 55 44.04 27.92 -9.59
CA TYR A 55 43.51 26.85 -10.43
C TYR A 55 42.20 27.29 -11.08
N GLU A 56 41.88 26.75 -12.25
CA GLU A 56 40.58 26.94 -12.90
C GLU A 56 39.69 25.72 -12.66
N THR A 57 38.42 25.96 -12.34
CA THR A 57 37.40 24.90 -12.23
C THR A 57 36.14 25.31 -12.98
N GLU A 58 35.43 24.33 -13.54
CA GLU A 58 34.12 24.55 -14.14
C GLU A 58 33.06 24.03 -13.17
N PHE A 59 32.12 24.89 -12.77
CA PHE A 59 31.01 24.52 -11.90
C PHE A 59 29.70 25.05 -12.51
N ARG A 60 28.72 24.16 -12.73
CA ARG A 60 27.44 24.48 -13.39
C ARG A 60 27.61 25.21 -14.75
N GLY A 61 28.63 24.84 -15.53
CA GLY A 61 28.91 25.45 -16.84
C GLY A 61 29.55 26.84 -16.79
N GLN A 62 29.97 27.32 -15.60
CA GLN A 62 30.72 28.56 -15.45
C GLN A 62 32.16 28.27 -15.02
N LYS A 63 33.12 28.92 -15.68
CA LYS A 63 34.53 28.89 -15.28
C LYS A 63 34.72 29.80 -14.05
N GLN A 64 35.32 29.26 -13.01
CA GLN A 64 35.63 29.93 -11.76
C GLN A 64 37.13 29.81 -11.48
N GLU A 65 37.73 30.90 -11.00
CA GLU A 65 39.14 30.90 -10.59
C GLU A 65 39.22 30.63 -9.08
N GLY A 66 39.91 29.56 -8.72
CA GLY A 66 40.18 29.17 -7.35
C GLY A 66 41.59 29.53 -6.90
N SER A 67 41.78 29.87 -5.63
CA SER A 67 43.12 30.02 -5.06
C SER A 67 43.22 29.48 -3.63
N GLY A 68 44.35 28.88 -3.25
CA GLY A 68 44.57 28.33 -1.92
C GLY A 68 46.05 28.37 -1.51
N GLU A 69 46.33 28.08 -0.24
CA GLU A 69 47.70 27.98 0.31
C GLU A 69 48.17 26.52 0.41
N ALA A 70 49.49 26.30 0.54
CA ALA A 70 50.09 24.97 0.69
C ALA A 70 49.46 24.10 1.80
N ILE A 71 49.00 24.72 2.88
CA ILE A 71 48.34 24.02 4.00
C ILE A 71 47.04 23.32 3.56
N HIS A 72 46.30 23.87 2.58
CA HIS A 72 45.08 23.24 2.07
C HIS A 72 45.39 21.99 1.26
N LEU A 73 46.48 22.00 0.48
CA LEU A 73 46.93 20.81 -0.27
C LEU A 73 47.41 19.73 0.69
N ALA A 74 48.20 20.10 1.71
CA ALA A 74 48.68 19.18 2.74
C ALA A 74 47.53 18.55 3.55
N ALA A 75 46.56 19.37 3.97
CA ALA A 75 45.35 18.92 4.67
C ALA A 75 44.49 18.01 3.76
N SER A 76 44.26 18.42 2.51
CA SER A 76 43.52 17.62 1.53
C SER A 76 44.19 16.28 1.24
N ARG A 77 45.52 16.18 1.32
CA ARG A 77 46.28 14.93 1.17
C ARG A 77 46.37 14.08 2.44
N GLY A 78 45.96 14.61 3.60
CA GLY A 78 46.07 13.93 4.88
C GLY A 78 47.49 13.85 5.45
N ASN A 79 48.42 14.72 5.01
CA ASN A 79 49.80 14.73 5.52
C ASN A 79 49.94 15.51 6.83
N VAL A 80 49.78 14.81 7.96
CA VAL A 80 49.82 15.43 9.29
C VAL A 80 51.18 16.06 9.58
N GLU A 81 52.28 15.42 9.18
CA GLU A 81 53.64 15.92 9.44
C GLU A 81 53.95 17.19 8.65
N LEU A 82 53.50 17.28 7.40
CA LEU A 82 53.63 18.51 6.62
C LEU A 82 52.78 19.65 7.19
N VAL A 83 51.56 19.36 7.68
CA VAL A 83 50.73 20.38 8.34
C VAL A 83 51.38 20.88 9.64
N LYS A 84 51.95 19.98 10.46
CA LYS A 84 52.76 20.37 11.65
C LYS A 84 53.90 21.31 11.27
N LEU A 85 54.61 20.99 10.19
CA LEU A 85 55.73 21.80 9.71
C LEU A 85 55.28 23.18 9.22
N LEU A 86 54.20 23.25 8.44
CA LEU A 86 53.64 24.51 7.95
C LEU A 86 53.14 25.40 9.11
N LEU A 87 52.46 24.81 10.10
CA LEU A 87 52.02 25.53 11.31
C LEU A 87 53.22 26.03 12.13
N ALA A 88 54.29 25.23 12.28
CA ALA A 88 55.53 25.66 12.92
C ALA A 88 56.20 26.85 12.19
N LYS A 89 55.96 26.98 10.87
CA LYS A 89 56.39 28.12 10.04
C LYS A 89 55.37 29.26 9.97
N LYS A 90 54.38 29.30 10.87
CA LYS A 90 53.34 30.35 10.96
C LYS A 90 52.37 30.38 9.77
N ALA A 91 52.06 29.23 9.18
CA ALA A 91 50.88 29.09 8.33
C ALA A 91 49.61 29.45 9.13
N ASP A 92 48.63 30.03 8.44
CA ASP A 92 47.34 30.34 9.05
C ASP A 92 46.43 29.10 8.98
N LEU A 93 45.92 28.68 10.14
CA LEU A 93 45.02 27.52 10.25
C LEU A 93 43.62 27.83 9.72
N GLU A 94 43.21 29.10 9.80
CA GLU A 94 41.94 29.61 9.28
C GLU A 94 42.10 30.24 7.89
N ALA A 95 43.22 29.94 7.21
CA ALA A 95 43.35 30.27 5.80
C ALA A 95 42.15 29.70 5.02
N GLN A 96 41.62 30.51 4.12
CA GLN A 96 40.47 30.14 3.29
C GLN A 96 40.90 30.00 1.84
N VAL A 97 40.44 28.95 1.16
CA VAL A 97 40.47 28.85 -0.30
C VAL A 97 39.46 29.85 -0.87
N SER A 98 39.84 30.62 -1.88
CA SER A 98 38.92 31.53 -2.56
C SER A 98 38.36 30.89 -3.83
N ARG A 99 37.12 31.21 -4.21
CA ARG A 99 36.60 31.06 -5.58
C ARG A 99 36.07 32.41 -6.05
N ASP A 100 36.45 32.83 -7.25
CA ASP A 100 36.13 34.16 -7.80
C ASP A 100 36.44 35.30 -6.80
N HIS A 101 37.61 35.19 -6.17
CA HIS A 101 38.11 36.11 -5.14
C HIS A 101 37.28 36.19 -3.85
N LYS A 102 36.32 35.28 -3.64
CA LYS A 102 35.53 35.20 -2.41
C LYS A 102 35.95 33.99 -1.57
N PRO A 103 36.06 34.11 -0.23
CA PRO A 103 36.53 33.04 0.65
C PRO A 103 35.57 31.85 0.79
N HIS A 104 35.84 30.72 0.15
CA HIS A 104 34.91 29.61 0.01
C HIS A 104 34.93 28.59 1.16
N TYR A 105 36.10 28.06 1.55
CA TYR A 105 36.23 27.03 2.59
C TYR A 105 37.59 27.06 3.29
N ASN A 106 37.66 26.64 4.56
CA ASN A 106 38.89 26.65 5.38
C ASN A 106 39.72 25.35 5.27
N VAL A 107 40.85 25.30 5.97
CA VAL A 107 41.76 24.13 6.01
C VAL A 107 41.07 22.86 6.49
N LEU A 108 40.18 22.95 7.49
CA LEU A 108 39.43 21.80 7.99
C LEU A 108 38.47 21.24 6.94
N HIS A 109 37.76 22.10 6.21
CA HIS A 109 36.94 21.67 5.07
C HIS A 109 37.81 21.02 3.98
N ALA A 110 39.02 21.53 3.74
CA ALA A 110 39.96 20.95 2.76
C ALA A 110 40.35 19.51 3.13
N ALA A 111 40.55 19.22 4.41
CA ALA A 111 40.77 17.85 4.90
C ALA A 111 39.54 16.95 4.68
N LEU A 112 38.33 17.49 4.86
CA LEU A 112 37.09 16.72 4.69
C LEU A 112 36.71 16.46 3.23
N PHE A 113 37.15 17.28 2.27
CA PHE A 113 36.84 17.03 0.87
C PHE A 113 37.54 15.75 0.38
N ALA A 114 36.72 14.79 -0.08
CA ALA A 114 37.17 13.49 -0.57
C ALA A 114 38.12 13.54 -1.78
N GLU A 115 38.24 14.71 -2.44
CA GLU A 115 39.08 14.82 -3.63
C GLU A 115 40.58 14.57 -3.36
N GLY A 116 41.05 14.60 -2.09
CA GLY A 116 42.48 14.52 -1.79
C GLY A 116 43.00 13.29 -1.01
N ARG A 117 42.17 12.31 -0.62
CA ARG A 117 42.51 11.29 0.41
C ARG A 117 42.61 11.82 1.85
N GLY A 118 42.24 13.08 2.10
CA GLY A 118 42.35 13.78 3.38
C GLY A 118 41.35 13.42 4.47
N GLY A 119 40.39 12.53 4.17
CA GLY A 119 39.42 12.00 5.14
C GLY A 119 40.04 11.06 6.18
N THR A 120 41.31 11.23 6.53
CA THR A 120 41.97 10.45 7.57
C THR A 120 41.56 10.98 8.94
N LYS A 121 41.22 10.05 9.83
CA LYS A 121 40.85 10.36 11.23
C LYS A 121 41.93 11.22 11.91
N GLU A 122 43.19 10.85 11.70
CA GLU A 122 44.38 11.49 12.27
C GLU A 122 44.51 12.96 11.88
N MET A 123 44.26 13.32 10.62
CA MET A 123 44.33 14.71 10.16
C MET A 123 43.23 15.57 10.79
N ILE A 124 42.00 15.05 10.84
CA ILE A 124 40.85 15.78 11.38
C ILE A 124 41.01 16.00 12.89
N GLU A 125 41.46 14.97 13.62
CA GLU A 125 41.77 15.09 15.06
C GLU A 125 42.89 16.08 15.31
N TYR A 126 43.97 16.03 14.54
CA TYR A 126 45.09 16.95 14.67
C TYR A 126 44.68 18.42 14.43
N LEU A 127 43.93 18.69 13.36
CA LEU A 127 43.45 20.05 13.07
C LEU A 127 42.52 20.58 14.17
N PHE A 128 41.67 19.71 14.72
CA PHE A 128 40.81 20.06 15.85
C PHE A 128 41.61 20.35 17.13
N ASP A 129 42.61 19.52 17.45
CA ASP A 129 43.51 19.73 18.59
C ASP A 129 44.35 21.00 18.43
N ALA A 130 44.69 21.36 17.19
CA ALA A 130 45.31 22.64 16.82
C ALA A 130 44.35 23.85 16.93
N ARG A 131 43.10 23.65 17.38
CA ARG A 131 42.03 24.65 17.53
C ARG A 131 41.50 25.23 16.22
N ALA A 132 41.43 24.43 15.16
CA ALA A 132 40.74 24.83 13.93
C ALA A 132 39.24 25.06 14.19
N GLU A 133 38.67 26.10 13.59
CA GLU A 133 37.26 26.43 13.72
C GLU A 133 36.38 25.53 12.84
N LEU A 134 35.32 24.99 13.45
CA LEU A 134 34.25 24.24 12.77
C LEU A 134 33.21 25.20 12.18
N SER A 135 33.66 26.15 11.36
CA SER A 135 32.81 27.18 10.73
C SER A 135 32.03 26.64 9.52
N ARG A 136 31.09 27.43 8.97
CA ARG A 136 30.39 27.09 7.72
C ARG A 136 31.15 27.63 6.51
N ASN A 137 31.08 26.89 5.41
CA ASN A 137 31.59 27.35 4.12
C ASN A 137 30.65 28.40 3.46
N GLN A 138 31.05 28.97 2.32
CA GLN A 138 30.22 29.92 1.56
C GLN A 138 28.88 29.38 1.05
N ASP A 139 28.78 28.06 0.86
CA ASP A 139 27.52 27.39 0.50
C ASP A 139 26.60 27.21 1.71
N GLY A 140 26.98 27.69 2.90
CA GLY A 140 26.25 27.49 4.15
C GLY A 140 26.40 26.07 4.75
N LYS A 141 27.26 25.24 4.16
CA LYS A 141 27.53 23.86 4.58
C LYS A 141 28.48 23.85 5.76
N ALA A 142 28.02 23.26 6.86
CA ALA A 142 28.87 22.90 7.99
C ALA A 142 29.76 21.68 7.67
N PRO A 143 30.84 21.44 8.42
CA PRO A 143 31.77 20.32 8.21
C PRO A 143 31.07 18.95 8.10
N ILE A 144 30.00 18.73 8.88
CA ILE A 144 29.21 17.49 8.82
C ILE A 144 28.51 17.28 7.46
N HIS A 145 28.07 18.34 6.76
CA HIS A 145 27.49 18.19 5.43
C HIS A 145 28.51 17.65 4.43
N ILE A 146 29.76 18.12 4.55
CA ILE A 146 30.86 17.65 3.69
C ILE A 146 31.19 16.19 4.04
N ALA A 147 31.20 15.83 5.32
CA ALA A 147 31.38 14.44 5.75
C ALA A 147 30.34 13.50 5.12
N PHE A 148 29.06 13.85 5.10
CA PHE A 148 28.01 13.07 4.41
C PHE A 148 28.21 13.02 2.88
N GLN A 149 28.81 14.05 2.26
CA GLN A 149 29.19 14.02 0.84
C GLN A 149 30.35 13.07 0.52
N THR A 150 31.20 12.77 1.50
CA THR A 150 32.28 11.79 1.32
C THR A 150 31.76 10.36 1.28
N GLY A 151 30.70 10.07 2.06
CA GLY A 151 30.18 8.73 2.27
C GLY A 151 30.99 7.87 3.24
N ILE A 152 31.93 8.44 3.99
CA ILE A 152 32.82 7.70 4.89
C ILE A 152 32.25 7.74 6.33
N VAL A 153 31.62 6.65 6.77
CA VAL A 153 30.97 6.55 8.10
C VAL A 153 31.89 6.92 9.27
N PRO A 154 33.15 6.44 9.35
CA PRO A 154 34.06 6.84 10.43
C PRO A 154 34.32 8.36 10.51
N VAL A 155 34.40 9.03 9.36
CA VAL A 155 34.60 10.49 9.29
C VAL A 155 33.36 11.22 9.76
N ILE A 156 32.16 10.77 9.38
CA ILE A 156 30.89 11.34 9.82
C ILE A 156 30.77 11.26 11.36
N LYS A 157 31.06 10.07 11.93
CA LYS A 157 31.04 9.86 13.38
C LYS A 157 32.07 10.72 14.11
N LEU A 158 33.28 10.82 13.56
CA LEU A 158 34.33 11.67 14.11
C LEU A 158 33.92 13.14 14.13
N VAL A 159 33.52 13.70 12.98
CA VAL A 159 33.12 15.11 12.87
C VAL A 159 31.96 15.41 13.81
N ARG A 160 30.96 14.52 13.91
CA ARG A 160 29.87 14.66 14.88
C ARG A 160 30.41 14.75 16.31
N SER A 161 31.31 13.84 16.70
CA SER A 161 31.90 13.86 18.05
C SER A 161 32.69 15.14 18.35
N LEU A 162 33.37 15.70 17.34
CA LEU A 162 34.14 16.94 17.47
C LEU A 162 33.22 18.16 17.58
N MET A 163 32.12 18.19 16.83
CA MET A 163 31.11 19.25 16.93
C MET A 163 30.44 19.30 18.30
N VAL A 164 30.15 18.15 18.91
CA VAL A 164 29.64 18.07 20.29
C VAL A 164 30.67 18.60 21.28
N LYS A 165 31.95 18.23 21.11
CA LYS A 165 33.06 18.68 21.98
C LYS A 165 33.32 20.19 21.92
N SER A 166 33.25 20.79 20.73
CA SER A 166 33.54 22.22 20.54
C SER A 166 32.46 23.15 21.08
N LYS A 167 31.33 22.61 21.57
CA LYS A 167 30.16 23.40 21.99
C LYS A 167 29.73 24.40 20.92
N VAL A 168 29.93 24.08 19.63
CA VAL A 168 29.30 24.84 18.54
C VAL A 168 27.81 24.76 18.82
N THR A 169 27.27 25.86 19.37
CA THR A 169 25.99 25.84 20.05
C THR A 169 24.89 25.45 19.09
N ASP A 170 23.92 24.70 19.61
CA ASP A 170 22.68 24.32 18.94
C ASP A 170 21.93 25.48 18.26
N ARG A 171 22.28 26.75 18.49
CA ARG A 171 21.73 27.90 17.76
C ARG A 171 22.04 27.92 16.26
N ASP A 172 23.09 27.22 15.82
CA ASP A 172 23.32 26.93 14.39
C ASP A 172 22.54 25.68 13.92
N TYR A 173 22.14 24.81 14.85
CA TYR A 173 21.20 23.70 14.67
C TYR A 173 19.72 24.13 14.83
N GLU A 174 19.40 25.35 15.27
CA GLU A 174 18.02 25.86 15.38
C GLU A 174 17.39 26.17 14.00
N PHE A 175 18.16 26.12 12.90
CA PHE A 175 17.60 26.09 11.54
C PHE A 175 16.83 24.78 11.24
N PHE A 176 16.93 23.79 12.13
CA PHE A 176 16.42 22.42 11.95
C PHE A 176 14.96 22.24 12.47
N GLN A 177 14.34 23.26 13.07
CA GLN A 177 12.99 23.20 13.66
C GLN A 177 11.91 24.03 12.95
N ALA A 178 12.10 24.48 11.70
CA ALA A 178 10.97 25.05 10.95
C ALA A 178 10.14 23.90 10.33
N PRO A 179 8.85 23.76 10.71
CA PRO A 179 7.92 22.90 9.99
C PRO A 179 7.78 23.40 8.55
N ASN A 180 7.24 22.55 7.69
CA ASN A 180 7.17 22.63 6.22
C ASN A 180 6.57 23.91 5.58
N ASP A 181 6.44 25.01 6.29
CA ASP A 181 5.73 26.20 5.83
C ASP A 181 6.69 27.31 5.34
N ALA A 182 6.61 27.51 4.03
CA ALA A 182 6.74 28.76 3.28
C ALA A 182 8.11 29.25 2.77
N LYS A 183 9.27 28.65 3.10
CA LYS A 183 10.54 28.96 2.38
C LYS A 183 11.36 27.70 2.07
N PRO A 184 11.84 27.51 0.82
CA PRO A 184 12.76 26.41 0.52
C PRO A 184 14.02 26.59 1.36
N ARG A 185 14.40 25.54 2.09
CA ARG A 185 15.65 25.51 2.85
C ARG A 185 16.81 25.75 1.88
N GLN A 186 17.68 26.70 2.20
CA GLN A 186 18.80 27.06 1.32
C GLN A 186 19.86 25.95 1.24
N VAL A 187 19.99 25.13 2.29
CA VAL A 187 20.90 23.99 2.39
C VAL A 187 20.11 22.76 2.87
N PRO A 188 20.20 21.60 2.18
CA PRO A 188 19.54 20.37 2.61
C PRO A 188 20.19 19.78 3.86
N PHE A 189 19.48 18.91 4.58
CA PHE A 189 20.04 18.28 5.78
C PHE A 189 21.26 17.42 5.44
N PRO A 190 22.24 17.26 6.35
CA PRO A 190 23.40 16.41 6.11
C PRO A 190 23.01 14.99 5.67
N LEU A 191 22.02 14.39 6.34
CA LEU A 191 21.51 13.05 6.02
C LEU A 191 20.80 13.00 4.66
N GLU A 192 20.00 14.01 4.33
CA GLU A 192 19.33 14.14 3.01
C GLU A 192 20.36 14.22 1.88
N LEU A 193 21.48 14.91 2.14
CA LEU A 193 22.62 15.00 1.23
C LEU A 193 23.32 13.65 1.05
N GLY A 194 23.42 12.87 2.13
CA GLY A 194 23.90 11.49 2.09
C GLY A 194 23.00 10.57 1.25
N CYS A 195 21.69 10.67 1.46
CA CYS A 195 20.67 9.91 0.72
C CYS A 195 20.73 10.21 -0.79
N LYS A 196 20.82 11.50 -1.17
CA LYS A 196 20.91 11.94 -2.57
C LYS A 196 22.28 11.67 -3.20
N GLY A 197 23.32 11.52 -2.38
CA GLY A 197 24.70 11.36 -2.84
C GLY A 197 25.01 10.00 -3.47
N GLY A 198 24.27 8.94 -3.12
CA GLY A 198 24.43 7.59 -3.67
C GLY A 198 25.79 6.92 -3.41
N LYS A 199 26.59 7.45 -2.47
CA LYS A 199 27.94 6.94 -2.14
C LYS A 199 27.97 5.97 -0.94
N MET A 200 26.89 5.92 -0.17
CA MET A 200 26.77 5.08 1.02
C MET A 200 25.76 3.97 0.75
N SER A 201 26.02 2.78 1.31
CA SER A 201 25.01 1.72 1.34
C SER A 201 23.87 2.08 2.31
N GLU A 202 22.76 1.35 2.23
CA GLU A 202 21.63 1.48 3.16
C GLU A 202 22.07 1.27 4.62
N PHE A 203 22.96 0.30 4.83
CA PHE A 203 23.54 0.03 6.15
C PHE A 203 24.39 1.22 6.64
N ASP A 204 25.29 1.74 5.80
CA ASP A 204 26.15 2.88 6.13
C ASP A 204 25.34 4.13 6.47
N LEU A 205 24.26 4.39 5.72
CA LEU A 205 23.33 5.49 5.98
C LEU A 205 22.64 5.31 7.34
N SER A 206 22.12 4.11 7.59
CA SER A 206 21.47 3.78 8.86
C SER A 206 22.44 3.91 10.04
N GLU A 207 23.72 3.56 9.87
CA GLU A 207 24.78 3.66 10.88
C GLU A 207 25.25 5.10 11.12
N ALA A 208 25.35 5.89 10.05
CA ALA A 208 25.76 7.29 10.10
C ALA A 208 24.66 8.21 10.64
N ALA A 209 23.39 7.86 10.49
CA ALA A 209 22.27 8.66 10.97
C ALA A 209 22.30 8.84 12.49
N GLU A 210 21.74 9.97 12.94
CA GLU A 210 21.53 10.26 14.34
C GLU A 210 20.18 9.69 14.78
N LEU A 211 20.07 9.20 16.02
CA LEU A 211 18.83 8.61 16.53
C LEU A 211 17.84 9.71 16.95
N THR A 212 17.35 10.44 15.96
CA THR A 212 16.42 11.56 16.12
C THR A 212 15.19 11.38 15.27
N LEU A 213 14.07 11.96 15.73
CA LEU A 213 12.80 11.96 15.00
C LEU A 213 12.93 12.59 13.61
N LEU A 214 13.80 13.60 13.48
CA LEU A 214 14.07 14.25 12.21
C LEU A 214 14.76 13.29 11.23
N SER A 215 15.72 12.48 11.68
CA SER A 215 16.36 11.46 10.83
C SER A 215 15.35 10.41 10.37
N LEU A 216 14.41 10.02 11.24
CA LEU A 216 13.29 9.14 10.87
C LEU A 216 12.44 9.75 9.75
N THR A 217 12.04 11.03 9.87
CA THR A 217 11.24 11.70 8.83
C THR A 217 11.99 11.82 7.49
N ILE A 218 13.31 12.01 7.51
CA ILE A 218 14.14 12.05 6.30
C ILE A 218 14.17 10.68 5.63
N PHE A 219 14.37 9.60 6.38
CA PHE A 219 14.35 8.25 5.82
C PHE A 219 12.99 7.89 5.23
N ILE A 220 11.89 8.23 5.91
CA ILE A 220 10.54 8.03 5.38
C ILE A 220 10.34 8.77 4.04
N ALA A 221 10.89 9.99 3.91
CA ALA A 221 10.68 10.82 2.72
C ALA A 221 11.56 10.41 1.52
N GLU A 222 12.85 10.13 1.77
CA GLU A 222 13.88 10.03 0.72
C GLU A 222 14.40 8.59 0.53
N CYS A 223 14.57 7.80 1.60
CA CYS A 223 15.19 6.46 1.54
C CYS A 223 14.53 5.49 2.55
N PRO A 224 13.32 4.96 2.25
CA PRO A 224 12.58 4.13 3.18
C PRO A 224 13.27 2.79 3.47
N GLN A 225 14.08 2.27 2.54
CA GLN A 225 14.81 1.00 2.70
C GLN A 225 15.79 1.00 3.90
N CYS A 226 16.26 2.18 4.33
CA CYS A 226 17.14 2.29 5.50
C CYS A 226 16.40 2.15 6.84
N LEU A 227 15.06 2.18 6.84
CA LEU A 227 14.25 2.19 8.06
C LEU A 227 14.42 0.95 8.94
N PRO A 228 14.43 -0.30 8.44
CA PRO A 228 14.54 -1.49 9.30
C PRO A 228 15.79 -1.45 10.19
N SER A 229 16.97 -1.24 9.60
CA SER A 229 18.25 -1.16 10.34
C SER A 229 18.30 0.04 11.27
N PHE A 230 17.73 1.19 10.86
CA PHE A 230 17.70 2.40 11.69
C PHE A 230 16.78 2.25 12.92
N LEU A 231 15.60 1.65 12.73
CA LEU A 231 14.63 1.41 13.79
C LEU A 231 15.15 0.37 14.80
N GLU A 232 15.86 -0.66 14.33
CA GLU A 232 16.52 -1.64 15.21
C GLU A 232 17.57 -0.98 16.12
N ARG A 233 18.36 -0.06 15.56
CA ARG A 233 19.31 0.74 16.35
C ARG A 233 18.61 1.64 17.37
N MET A 234 17.54 2.33 16.98
CA MET A 234 16.77 3.14 17.92
C MET A 234 16.23 2.28 19.07
N LYS A 235 15.65 1.12 18.77
CA LYS A 235 15.12 0.19 19.79
C LYS A 235 16.15 -0.21 20.83
N ASN A 236 17.40 -0.45 20.42
CA ASN A 236 18.47 -0.91 21.31
C ASN A 236 19.09 0.21 22.15
N GLU A 237 19.08 1.46 21.68
CA GLU A 237 19.74 2.59 22.37
C GLU A 237 18.78 3.42 23.24
N THR A 238 17.47 3.46 22.93
CA THR A 238 16.47 4.24 23.68
C THR A 238 15.47 3.35 24.41
N GLU A 239 15.88 2.73 25.53
CA GLU A 239 14.97 1.88 26.33
C GLU A 239 13.86 2.70 27.07
N ASP A 240 14.09 3.98 27.39
CA ASP A 240 13.20 4.76 28.28
C ASP A 240 12.31 5.81 27.59
N GLU A 241 12.76 6.38 26.46
CA GLU A 241 12.05 7.42 25.71
C GLU A 241 11.66 6.91 24.33
N LEU A 242 10.62 6.07 24.27
CA LEU A 242 9.84 5.88 23.05
C LEU A 242 9.35 7.26 22.61
N ILE A 243 10.05 7.84 21.63
CA ILE A 243 9.68 9.10 21.00
C ILE A 243 8.22 8.97 20.57
N ASP A 244 7.42 10.01 20.79
CA ASP A 244 6.00 10.07 20.47
C ASP A 244 5.79 10.16 18.93
N ILE A 245 6.21 9.10 18.22
CA ILE A 245 6.27 8.97 16.76
C ILE A 245 4.89 9.21 16.15
N GLY A 246 3.84 8.84 16.89
CA GLY A 246 2.44 9.02 16.51
C GLY A 246 2.04 10.46 16.22
N LYS A 247 2.73 11.45 16.80
CA LYS A 247 2.41 12.88 16.58
C LYS A 247 3.10 13.50 15.37
N SER A 248 4.20 12.90 14.90
CA SER A 248 5.03 13.50 13.84
C SER A 248 4.87 12.85 12.48
N ILE A 249 4.51 11.57 12.42
CA ILE A 249 4.40 10.86 11.15
C ILE A 249 3.02 11.14 10.55
N LYS A 250 2.99 11.62 9.31
CA LYS A 250 1.75 11.79 8.55
C LYS A 250 1.34 10.47 7.91
N ILE A 251 0.03 10.26 7.81
CA ILE A 251 -0.57 9.08 7.17
C ILE A 251 -0.18 9.00 5.68
N SER A 252 -0.07 10.15 5.01
CA SER A 252 0.39 10.26 3.62
C SER A 252 1.76 9.63 3.42
N ASP A 253 2.64 9.76 4.41
CA ASP A 253 4.00 9.29 4.34
C ASP A 253 4.03 7.77 4.53
N ILE A 254 3.21 7.24 5.44
CA ILE A 254 3.03 5.79 5.62
C ILE A 254 2.46 5.15 4.36
N ALA A 255 1.41 5.75 3.78
CA ALA A 255 0.82 5.26 2.53
C ALA A 255 1.81 5.33 1.34
N LYS A 256 2.77 6.26 1.37
CA LYS A 256 3.89 6.28 0.42
C LYS A 256 4.87 5.14 0.68
N VAL A 257 5.32 4.95 1.92
CA VAL A 257 6.26 3.88 2.29
C VAL A 257 5.67 2.50 2.01
N LEU A 258 4.39 2.26 2.32
CA LEU A 258 3.68 1.01 1.99
C LEU A 258 3.72 0.67 0.50
N ARG A 259 3.68 1.68 -0.38
CA ARG A 259 3.73 1.49 -1.85
C ARG A 259 5.15 1.31 -2.38
N GLU A 260 6.14 1.96 -1.78
CA GLU A 260 7.52 1.99 -2.27
C GLU A 260 8.40 0.89 -1.65
N ALA A 261 8.24 0.61 -0.36
CA ALA A 261 9.05 -0.33 0.42
C ALA A 261 8.20 -1.00 1.54
N PRO A 262 7.53 -2.13 1.26
CA PRO A 262 6.62 -2.77 2.22
C PRO A 262 7.33 -3.28 3.49
N GLU A 263 8.56 -3.80 3.38
CA GLU A 263 9.36 -4.25 4.52
C GLU A 263 9.71 -3.09 5.48
N ALA A 264 10.00 -1.91 4.93
CA ALA A 264 10.25 -0.72 5.72
C ALA A 264 8.98 -0.25 6.44
N ALA A 265 7.82 -0.38 5.79
CA ALA A 265 6.53 -0.08 6.40
C ALA A 265 6.20 -1.03 7.55
N THR A 266 6.41 -2.35 7.40
CA THR A 266 6.18 -3.31 8.49
C THR A 266 7.14 -3.06 9.65
N ALA A 267 8.42 -2.77 9.39
CA ALA A 267 9.36 -2.39 10.44
C ALA A 267 8.91 -1.15 11.20
N LEU A 268 8.41 -0.12 10.51
CA LEU A 268 7.87 1.09 11.11
C LEU A 268 6.63 0.81 11.96
N LEU A 269 5.70 -0.01 11.48
CA LEU A 269 4.50 -0.41 12.21
C LEU A 269 4.85 -1.25 13.45
N ARG A 270 5.80 -2.18 13.34
CA ARG A 270 6.34 -2.96 14.46
C ARG A 270 7.02 -2.10 15.52
N TYR A 271 7.74 -1.07 15.08
CA TYR A 271 8.38 -0.14 16.00
C TYR A 271 7.34 0.76 16.71
N ALA A 272 6.28 1.16 16.00
CA ALA A 272 5.21 1.97 16.56
C ALA A 272 4.18 1.17 17.39
N THR A 273 4.19 -0.17 17.27
CA THR A 273 3.37 -1.07 18.09
C THR A 273 4.12 -1.44 19.36
N VAL A 274 3.75 -0.79 20.45
CA VAL A 274 4.42 -0.92 21.74
C VAL A 274 3.50 -1.53 22.78
N GLU A 275 4.10 -2.15 23.79
CA GLU A 275 3.37 -2.42 25.02
C GLU A 275 3.10 -1.08 25.73
N PRO A 276 1.83 -0.76 26.03
CA PRO A 276 1.50 0.50 26.69
C PRO A 276 2.14 0.54 28.09
N LYS A 277 2.79 1.67 28.41
CA LYS A 277 3.42 1.88 29.72
C LYS A 277 2.37 1.75 30.83
N LYS A 278 2.69 0.96 31.85
CA LYS A 278 1.88 0.80 33.06
C LYS A 278 2.31 1.87 34.06
N GLU A 279 1.43 2.80 34.44
CA GLU A 279 1.76 3.80 35.48
C GLU A 279 2.05 3.14 36.84
N ASP A 280 1.43 2.00 37.14
CA ASP A 280 1.68 1.18 38.34
C ASP A 280 1.66 -0.33 37.96
N PRO A 281 2.75 -1.09 38.20
CA PRO A 281 2.80 -2.53 37.91
C PRO A 281 1.73 -3.36 38.62
N PHE A 282 1.23 -2.89 39.75
CA PHE A 282 0.22 -3.58 40.57
C PHE A 282 -1.21 -3.11 40.30
N TRP A 283 -1.38 -1.90 39.73
CA TRP A 283 -2.68 -1.20 39.65
C TRP A 283 -3.07 -0.69 38.26
N HIS A 284 -2.16 -0.64 37.29
CA HIS A 284 -2.49 -0.21 35.93
C HIS A 284 -3.25 -1.32 35.18
N PRO A 285 -4.39 -1.02 34.53
CA PRO A 285 -5.43 -2.01 34.30
C PRO A 285 -5.24 -2.88 33.07
N LEU A 286 -4.06 -2.97 32.45
CA LEU A 286 -3.89 -3.82 31.27
C LEU A 286 -4.27 -5.27 31.63
N PRO A 287 -5.33 -5.85 31.03
CA PRO A 287 -5.78 -7.17 31.42
C PRO A 287 -4.69 -8.18 31.07
N THR A 288 -3.97 -8.67 32.08
CA THR A 288 -2.96 -9.72 31.92
C THR A 288 -3.58 -11.06 31.51
N ARG A 289 -4.88 -11.21 31.76
CA ARG A 289 -5.67 -12.40 31.48
C ARG A 289 -6.93 -12.03 30.72
N VAL A 290 -7.08 -12.61 29.54
CA VAL A 290 -8.20 -12.32 28.62
C VAL A 290 -8.91 -13.62 28.25
N SER A 291 -10.23 -13.56 28.13
CA SER A 291 -11.01 -14.67 27.57
C SER A 291 -11.14 -14.54 26.05
N PHE A 292 -10.75 -15.60 25.33
CA PHE A 292 -10.99 -15.78 23.89
C PHE A 292 -12.37 -16.41 23.58
N ALA A 293 -13.24 -16.51 24.59
CA ALA A 293 -14.58 -17.02 24.38
C ALA A 293 -15.43 -16.04 23.54
N PRO A 294 -16.32 -16.54 22.67
CA PRO A 294 -17.20 -15.69 21.89
C PRO A 294 -18.13 -14.88 22.82
N ARG A 295 -18.06 -13.55 22.71
CA ARG A 295 -18.72 -12.59 23.63
C ARG A 295 -20.21 -12.40 23.37
N HIS A 296 -20.66 -12.60 22.13
CA HIS A 296 -22.04 -12.35 21.69
C HIS A 296 -22.43 -13.34 20.58
N ARG A 297 -23.73 -13.43 20.23
CA ARG A 297 -24.24 -14.42 19.26
C ARG A 297 -23.51 -14.34 17.91
N LEU A 298 -23.21 -13.12 17.42
CA LEU A 298 -22.40 -12.96 16.21
C LEU A 298 -20.97 -13.48 16.40
N ALA A 299 -20.31 -13.25 17.55
CA ALA A 299 -18.97 -13.82 17.79
C ALA A 299 -18.98 -15.35 17.82
N LYS A 300 -20.06 -15.97 18.34
CA LYS A 300 -20.21 -17.44 18.32
C LYS A 300 -20.40 -17.96 16.90
N PHE A 301 -21.19 -17.23 16.09
CA PHE A 301 -21.35 -17.49 14.66
C PHE A 301 -20.03 -17.34 13.92
N LYS A 302 -19.29 -16.22 14.11
CA LYS A 302 -17.96 -15.99 13.54
C LYS A 302 -16.99 -17.12 13.85
N ARG A 303 -16.93 -17.56 15.11
CA ARG A 303 -16.07 -18.66 15.54
C ARG A 303 -16.44 -20.01 14.90
N ALA A 304 -17.70 -20.19 14.48
CA ALA A 304 -18.11 -21.37 13.75
C ALA A 304 -17.56 -21.39 12.31
N PHE A 305 -17.35 -20.22 11.70
CA PHE A 305 -16.75 -20.07 10.37
C PHE A 305 -15.22 -19.90 10.39
N ASN A 306 -14.66 -19.37 11.49
CA ASN A 306 -13.22 -19.24 11.69
C ASN A 306 -12.82 -19.69 13.11
N PRO A 307 -12.42 -20.96 13.30
CA PRO A 307 -12.25 -21.54 14.63
C PRO A 307 -10.94 -21.14 15.36
N GLN A 308 -9.98 -20.52 14.68
CA GLN A 308 -8.67 -20.16 15.26
C GLN A 308 -8.46 -18.64 15.30
N ASP A 309 -9.04 -17.98 16.30
CA ASP A 309 -8.66 -16.61 16.63
C ASP A 309 -7.43 -16.63 17.55
N VAL A 310 -6.24 -16.46 16.98
CA VAL A 310 -4.99 -16.23 17.74
C VAL A 310 -4.92 -14.79 18.27
N TYR A 311 -5.59 -13.86 17.58
CA TYR A 311 -5.56 -12.42 17.88
C TYR A 311 -6.96 -11.88 18.17
N LEU A 312 -7.07 -11.11 19.27
CA LEU A 312 -8.22 -10.27 19.60
C LEU A 312 -7.87 -8.82 19.23
N THR A 313 -8.71 -8.20 18.41
CA THR A 313 -8.44 -6.87 17.86
C THR A 313 -9.59 -5.91 18.17
N GLU A 314 -9.24 -4.74 18.69
CA GLU A 314 -10.19 -3.69 19.04
C GLU A 314 -9.58 -2.34 18.68
N TYR A 315 -10.42 -1.45 18.17
CA TYR A 315 -10.01 -0.10 17.80
C TYR A 315 -10.79 0.88 18.68
N GLN A 316 -10.05 1.63 19.49
CA GLN A 316 -10.59 2.64 20.41
C GLN A 316 -10.14 4.03 19.97
N HIS A 317 -11.03 5.01 20.05
CA HIS A 317 -10.74 6.41 19.74
C HIS A 317 -10.16 7.20 20.93
N GLU A 318 -9.85 6.52 22.05
CA GLU A 318 -9.37 7.17 23.27
C GLU A 318 -7.85 7.34 23.27
N ASN A 319 -7.40 8.56 23.55
CA ASN A 319 -5.98 8.91 23.65
C ASN A 319 -5.40 8.75 25.07
N ASN A 320 -6.26 8.56 26.09
CA ASN A 320 -5.85 8.51 27.49
C ASN A 320 -6.15 7.15 28.10
N TRP A 321 -5.08 6.44 28.50
CA TRP A 321 -5.13 5.14 29.15
C TRP A 321 -5.13 5.27 30.67
N SER A 322 -5.85 6.24 31.22
CA SER A 322 -5.80 6.56 32.65
C SER A 322 -6.72 5.65 33.47
N PHE A 323 -6.18 5.07 34.54
CA PHE A 323 -6.96 4.46 35.60
C PHE A 323 -7.67 5.53 36.44
N ASP A 324 -8.93 5.32 36.83
CA ASP A 324 -9.61 6.20 37.79
C ASP A 324 -9.40 5.66 39.22
N PRO A 325 -8.45 6.23 40.00
CA PRO A 325 -8.17 5.76 41.36
C PRO A 325 -9.31 6.06 42.33
N ALA A 326 -10.22 6.99 42.01
CA ALA A 326 -11.35 7.32 42.88
C ALA A 326 -12.51 6.32 42.69
N ALA A 327 -12.79 5.92 41.45
CA ALA A 327 -13.85 4.97 41.14
C ALA A 327 -13.44 3.50 41.30
N TRP A 328 -12.12 3.22 41.42
CA TRP A 328 -11.58 1.85 41.46
C TRP A 328 -12.00 0.99 40.26
N ARG A 329 -12.13 1.64 39.09
CA ARG A 329 -12.62 1.01 37.87
C ARG A 329 -11.58 1.15 36.75
N PRO A 330 -11.28 0.05 36.03
CA PRO A 330 -10.54 0.15 34.78
C PRO A 330 -11.37 0.91 33.73
N PRO A 331 -10.74 1.40 32.65
CA PRO A 331 -11.45 1.99 31.52
C PRO A 331 -12.57 1.06 31.02
N GLY A 332 -13.70 1.63 30.59
CA GLY A 332 -14.90 0.85 30.23
C GLY A 332 -14.65 -0.18 29.10
N TRP A 333 -13.68 0.09 28.23
CA TRP A 333 -13.30 -0.85 27.17
C TRP A 333 -12.60 -2.13 27.68
N HIS A 334 -12.18 -2.20 28.95
CA HIS A 334 -11.60 -3.41 29.56
C HIS A 334 -12.66 -4.44 29.93
N GLU A 335 -13.87 -4.00 30.28
CA GLU A 335 -14.95 -4.86 30.77
C GLU A 335 -15.26 -6.03 29.81
N PRO A 336 -15.28 -5.86 28.47
CA PRO A 336 -15.45 -6.96 27.53
C PRO A 336 -14.33 -8.01 27.51
N TRP A 337 -13.12 -7.67 27.99
CA TRP A 337 -11.93 -8.52 27.94
C TRP A 337 -11.75 -9.35 29.21
N VAL A 338 -12.20 -8.80 30.34
CA VAL A 338 -12.13 -9.39 31.68
C VAL A 338 -13.42 -10.16 31.99
N ASP A 339 -13.78 -11.13 31.14
CA ASP A 339 -14.92 -12.01 31.42
C ASP A 339 -14.52 -13.06 32.47
N ARG A 340 -15.07 -12.93 33.69
CA ARG A 340 -14.80 -13.82 34.83
C ARG A 340 -15.80 -14.98 34.95
N SER A 341 -16.63 -15.21 33.94
CA SER A 341 -17.62 -16.29 34.00
C SER A 341 -16.95 -17.66 34.11
N PRO A 342 -17.41 -18.54 35.04
CA PRO A 342 -16.78 -19.83 35.27
C PRO A 342 -16.91 -20.74 34.03
N GLY A 343 -15.82 -21.42 33.67
CA GLY A 343 -15.79 -22.43 32.60
C GLY A 343 -15.27 -21.97 31.22
N LYS A 344 -14.79 -20.73 31.09
CA LYS A 344 -14.16 -20.23 29.84
C LYS A 344 -12.63 -20.33 29.92
N PRO A 345 -11.93 -20.65 28.81
CA PRO A 345 -10.47 -20.60 28.78
C PRO A 345 -10.03 -19.14 28.95
N ILE A 346 -9.26 -18.91 30.01
CA ILE A 346 -8.59 -17.65 30.29
C ILE A 346 -7.12 -17.89 29.95
N ILE A 347 -6.57 -17.06 29.07
CA ILE A 347 -5.20 -17.17 28.59
C ILE A 347 -4.48 -15.88 28.97
N ASP A 348 -3.21 -15.99 29.34
CA ASP A 348 -2.36 -14.83 29.53
C ASP A 348 -2.13 -14.18 28.15
N ALA A 349 -2.41 -12.89 28.03
CA ALA A 349 -2.41 -12.18 26.75
C ALA A 349 -1.46 -10.97 26.79
N GLU A 350 -0.69 -10.80 25.72
CA GLU A 350 0.15 -9.63 25.47
C GLU A 350 -0.69 -8.56 24.77
N ILE A 351 -0.64 -7.31 25.27
CA ILE A 351 -1.39 -6.19 24.70
C ILE A 351 -0.40 -5.26 24.02
N ARG A 352 -0.55 -5.11 22.71
CA ARG A 352 0.22 -4.16 21.90
C ARG A 352 -0.69 -3.05 21.36
N VAL A 353 -0.17 -1.84 21.31
CA VAL A 353 -0.88 -0.64 20.86
C VAL A 353 -0.05 0.04 19.79
N CYS A 354 -0.64 0.25 18.61
CA CYS A 354 -0.02 1.08 17.58
C CYS A 354 -0.26 2.55 17.92
N LEU A 355 0.82 3.31 18.12
CA LEU A 355 0.74 4.73 18.48
C LEU A 355 0.46 5.65 17.29
N ILE A 356 0.42 5.12 16.06
CA ILE A 356 0.14 5.90 14.87
C ILE A 356 -1.37 6.20 14.80
N ALA A 357 -1.71 7.49 14.84
CA ALA A 357 -3.08 7.95 14.72
C ALA A 357 -3.66 7.68 13.32
N ASP A 358 -4.98 7.45 13.26
CA ASP A 358 -5.78 7.41 12.02
C ASP A 358 -5.30 6.43 10.94
N LEU A 359 -4.65 5.34 11.36
CA LEU A 359 -4.13 4.29 10.45
C LEU A 359 -5.25 3.62 9.63
N ILE A 360 -6.48 3.56 10.16
CA ILE A 360 -7.66 3.04 9.45
C ILE A 360 -8.23 4.14 8.55
N CYS A 361 -7.59 4.35 7.39
CA CYS A 361 -8.04 5.34 6.41
C CYS A 361 -8.03 4.79 4.96
N PRO A 362 -8.84 5.37 4.05
CA PRO A 362 -8.91 4.90 2.65
C PRO A 362 -7.57 4.94 1.91
N GLU A 363 -6.69 5.89 2.24
CA GLU A 363 -5.38 6.05 1.59
C GLU A 363 -4.45 4.88 1.90
N VAL A 364 -4.42 4.44 3.16
CA VAL A 364 -3.61 3.29 3.59
C VAL A 364 -4.15 2.01 2.96
N PHE A 365 -5.47 1.79 2.97
CA PHE A 365 -6.05 0.61 2.31
C PHE A 365 -5.87 0.63 0.79
N ALA A 366 -5.89 1.79 0.14
CA ALA A 366 -5.56 1.89 -1.28
C ALA A 366 -4.09 1.54 -1.55
N ALA A 367 -3.18 1.94 -0.66
CA ALA A 367 -1.77 1.52 -0.72
C ALA A 367 -1.60 0.01 -0.50
N LEU A 368 -2.50 -0.63 0.26
CA LEU A 368 -2.51 -2.09 0.48
C LEU A 368 -3.09 -2.91 -0.71
N VAL A 369 -3.64 -2.28 -1.74
CA VAL A 369 -4.31 -3.01 -2.85
C VAL A 369 -3.53 -2.95 -4.16
N ASP A 370 -2.55 -2.04 -4.28
CA ASP A 370 -1.83 -1.78 -5.54
C ASP A 370 -0.37 -2.28 -5.47
N PRO A 371 -0.09 -3.57 -5.78
CA PRO A 371 1.24 -4.12 -5.66
C PRO A 371 2.07 -3.81 -6.91
N LYS A 372 3.13 -3.03 -6.73
CA LYS A 372 4.25 -2.97 -7.69
C LYS A 372 5.26 -4.11 -7.52
N ASN A 373 5.26 -4.81 -6.38
CA ASN A 373 6.27 -5.81 -6.01
C ASN A 373 5.64 -7.14 -5.54
N ALA A 374 6.32 -8.26 -5.80
CA ALA A 374 5.87 -9.62 -5.51
C ALA A 374 5.93 -10.02 -4.02
N ASP A 375 6.73 -9.33 -3.20
CA ASP A 375 6.89 -9.61 -1.75
C ASP A 375 5.70 -9.15 -0.89
N PHE A 376 4.60 -8.77 -1.54
CA PHE A 376 3.42 -8.19 -0.93
C PHE A 376 2.69 -9.11 0.07
N LEU A 377 2.87 -10.43 -0.04
CA LEU A 377 2.22 -11.39 0.86
C LEU A 377 2.76 -11.30 2.30
N GLN A 378 4.05 -11.00 2.47
CA GLN A 378 4.66 -10.84 3.79
C GLN A 378 4.11 -9.63 4.55
N LEU A 379 3.55 -8.64 3.83
CA LEU A 379 2.91 -7.48 4.43
C LEU A 379 1.71 -7.86 5.30
N TYR A 380 0.94 -8.86 4.86
CA TYR A 380 -0.25 -9.33 5.58
C TYR A 380 0.05 -10.27 6.74
N GLU A 381 1.30 -10.72 6.88
CA GLU A 381 1.78 -11.46 8.05
C GLU A 381 2.05 -10.52 9.24
N ASP A 382 2.15 -9.21 9.01
CA ASP A 382 2.31 -8.26 10.11
C ASP A 382 1.06 -8.19 11.01
N ASP A 383 1.27 -8.34 12.32
CA ASP A 383 0.18 -8.36 13.32
C ASP A 383 -0.72 -7.11 13.23
N THR A 384 -0.13 -5.93 12.96
CA THR A 384 -0.87 -4.65 12.91
C THR A 384 -1.78 -4.60 11.69
N ILE A 385 -1.24 -4.94 10.52
CA ILE A 385 -1.97 -4.92 9.25
C ILE A 385 -3.05 -5.99 9.27
N HIS A 386 -2.71 -7.20 9.71
CA HIS A 386 -3.67 -8.28 9.90
C HIS A 386 -4.82 -7.84 10.83
N ALA A 387 -4.50 -7.19 11.95
CA ALA A 387 -5.50 -6.70 12.89
C ALA A 387 -6.41 -5.63 12.30
N MET A 388 -5.85 -4.68 11.53
CA MET A 388 -6.61 -3.63 10.85
C MET A 388 -7.59 -4.20 9.83
N VAL A 389 -7.10 -5.09 8.94
CA VAL A 389 -7.93 -5.71 7.89
C VAL A 389 -9.05 -6.53 8.54
N LYS A 390 -8.71 -7.35 9.55
CA LYS A 390 -9.69 -8.15 10.29
C LYS A 390 -10.74 -7.28 10.98
N HIS A 391 -10.32 -6.19 11.63
CA HIS A 391 -11.25 -5.27 12.29
C HIS A 391 -12.21 -4.62 11.30
N LEU A 392 -11.68 -4.05 10.20
CA LEU A 392 -12.50 -3.37 9.19
C LEU A 392 -13.47 -4.35 8.51
N PHE A 393 -12.97 -5.53 8.13
CA PHE A 393 -13.77 -6.58 7.51
C PHE A 393 -14.98 -6.93 8.39
N TRP A 394 -14.77 -7.21 9.67
CA TRP A 394 -15.85 -7.63 10.56
C TRP A 394 -16.75 -6.48 11.07
N LYS A 395 -16.27 -5.24 11.03
CA LYS A 395 -17.05 -4.07 11.44
C LYS A 395 -17.92 -3.54 10.32
N ALA A 396 -17.43 -3.58 9.09
CA ALA A 396 -18.08 -3.03 7.89
C ALA A 396 -18.43 -4.12 6.87
N ALA A 397 -17.48 -4.51 6.01
CA ALA A 397 -17.72 -5.31 4.81
C ALA A 397 -18.49 -6.61 5.08
N GLY A 398 -17.99 -7.45 5.99
CA GLY A 398 -18.61 -8.74 6.31
C GLY A 398 -19.99 -8.62 6.95
N LYS A 399 -20.35 -7.49 7.58
CA LYS A 399 -21.72 -7.28 8.07
C LYS A 399 -22.67 -7.01 6.91
N ILE A 400 -22.28 -6.14 5.99
CA ILE A 400 -23.09 -5.81 4.81
C ILE A 400 -23.33 -7.08 3.99
N ASP A 401 -22.27 -7.83 3.71
CA ASP A 401 -22.35 -9.08 2.95
C ASP A 401 -23.22 -10.13 3.67
N LEU A 402 -23.01 -10.33 4.98
CA LEU A 402 -23.82 -11.26 5.77
C LEU A 402 -25.29 -10.85 5.80
N THR A 403 -25.59 -9.56 5.97
CA THR A 403 -26.97 -9.07 5.95
C THR A 403 -27.62 -9.26 4.57
N SER A 404 -26.88 -8.99 3.50
CA SER A 404 -27.35 -9.19 2.12
C SER A 404 -27.64 -10.67 1.83
N VAL A 405 -26.77 -11.57 2.27
CA VAL A 405 -26.96 -13.02 2.22
C VAL A 405 -28.22 -13.44 2.99
N LEU A 406 -28.35 -13.01 4.25
CA LEU A 406 -29.49 -13.38 5.09
C LEU A 406 -30.82 -12.87 4.52
N LEU A 407 -30.84 -11.64 3.99
CA LEU A 407 -32.01 -11.09 3.31
C LEU A 407 -32.31 -11.82 2.00
N SER A 408 -31.29 -12.31 1.28
CA SER A 408 -31.46 -13.15 0.09
C SER A 408 -32.02 -14.53 0.41
N PHE A 409 -31.52 -15.16 1.47
CA PHE A 409 -32.09 -16.39 2.00
C PHE A 409 -33.54 -16.20 2.44
N TRP A 410 -33.83 -15.10 3.15
CA TRP A 410 -35.18 -14.77 3.57
C TRP A 410 -36.13 -14.53 2.39
N SER A 411 -35.68 -13.84 1.34
CA SER A 411 -36.45 -13.68 0.10
C SER A 411 -36.84 -15.03 -0.52
N LEU A 412 -35.91 -15.98 -0.57
CA LEU A 412 -36.16 -17.33 -1.10
C LEU A 412 -37.09 -18.15 -0.19
N ALA A 413 -36.89 -18.04 1.13
CA ALA A 413 -37.73 -18.71 2.11
C ALA A 413 -39.18 -18.20 2.08
N LEU A 414 -39.38 -16.88 1.91
CA LEU A 414 -40.71 -16.29 1.73
C LEU A 414 -41.40 -16.83 0.48
N LEU A 415 -40.67 -16.93 -0.64
CA LEU A 415 -41.22 -17.46 -1.89
C LEU A 415 -41.66 -18.93 -1.75
N LEU A 416 -40.85 -19.76 -1.07
CA LEU A 416 -41.20 -21.15 -0.75
C LEU A 416 -42.38 -21.26 0.23
N ALA A 417 -42.41 -20.41 1.25
CA ALA A 417 -43.49 -20.39 2.24
C ALA A 417 -44.82 -19.99 1.59
N GLU A 418 -44.82 -18.98 0.72
CA GLU A 418 -45.98 -18.53 -0.03
C GLU A 418 -46.51 -19.65 -0.94
N GLU A 419 -45.62 -20.34 -1.67
CA GLU A 419 -46.00 -21.49 -2.49
C GLU A 419 -46.58 -22.63 -1.65
N GLY A 420 -46.00 -22.91 -0.48
CA GLY A 420 -46.50 -23.91 0.46
C GLY A 420 -47.90 -23.57 0.98
N ILE A 421 -48.14 -22.30 1.36
CA ILE A 421 -49.44 -21.81 1.83
C ILE A 421 -50.49 -21.95 0.73
N ILE A 422 -50.16 -21.51 -0.50
CA ILE A 422 -51.05 -21.64 -1.67
C ILE A 422 -51.44 -23.10 -1.88
N ARG A 423 -50.48 -24.03 -1.92
CA ARG A 423 -50.74 -25.48 -2.09
C ARG A 423 -51.63 -26.06 -0.99
N THR A 424 -51.47 -25.62 0.26
CA THR A 424 -52.32 -26.09 1.37
C THR A 424 -53.74 -25.51 1.35
N SER A 425 -53.89 -24.29 0.83
CA SER A 425 -55.19 -23.60 0.70
C SER A 425 -56.03 -24.11 -0.46
N THR A 426 -55.41 -24.59 -1.55
CA THR A 426 -56.11 -25.08 -2.75
C THR A 426 -56.55 -26.54 -2.67
N GLY A 427 -56.05 -27.32 -1.71
CA GLY A 427 -56.58 -28.66 -1.39
C GLY A 427 -56.72 -29.62 -2.57
N SER A 428 -55.91 -29.48 -3.63
CA SER A 428 -56.10 -30.18 -4.90
C SER A 428 -54.87 -30.99 -5.29
N SER A 429 -55.08 -32.26 -5.66
CA SER A 429 -54.07 -33.08 -6.34
C SER A 429 -53.51 -32.38 -7.59
N ASP A 430 -52.23 -32.63 -7.90
CA ASP A 430 -51.40 -31.95 -8.91
C ASP A 430 -52.05 -31.74 -10.30
N ALA A 431 -53.12 -32.46 -10.65
CA ALA A 431 -53.82 -32.33 -11.93
C ALA A 431 -54.79 -31.12 -12.02
N ASP A 432 -55.37 -30.68 -10.91
CA ASP A 432 -56.40 -29.62 -10.90
C ASP A 432 -55.80 -28.21 -10.71
N ALA A 433 -54.59 -28.12 -10.15
CA ALA A 433 -53.89 -26.85 -9.99
C ALA A 433 -53.37 -26.27 -11.33
N GLU A 434 -53.04 -27.13 -12.30
CA GLU A 434 -52.55 -26.73 -13.64
C GLU A 434 -53.69 -26.18 -14.52
N SER A 435 -54.89 -26.74 -14.41
CA SER A 435 -56.09 -26.30 -15.11
C SER A 435 -56.64 -24.97 -14.54
N GLU A 436 -56.62 -24.79 -13.22
CA GLU A 436 -57.00 -23.50 -12.59
C GLU A 436 -55.96 -22.39 -12.85
N ARG A 437 -54.65 -22.69 -12.85
CA ARG A 437 -53.61 -21.71 -13.23
C ARG A 437 -53.73 -21.23 -14.69
N ARG A 438 -54.19 -22.10 -15.60
CA ARG A 438 -54.47 -21.71 -17.00
C ARG A 438 -55.73 -20.86 -17.15
N LEU A 439 -56.75 -21.10 -16.33
CA LEU A 439 -57.99 -20.29 -16.33
C LEU A 439 -57.75 -18.87 -15.80
N ILE A 440 -56.90 -18.71 -14.77
CA ILE A 440 -56.54 -17.39 -14.23
C ILE A 440 -55.65 -16.61 -15.23
N ARG A 441 -54.71 -17.28 -15.92
CA ARG A 441 -53.86 -16.66 -16.95
C ARG A 441 -54.57 -16.38 -18.28
N GLY A 442 -55.73 -16.99 -18.52
CA GLY A 442 -56.49 -16.88 -19.77
C GLY A 442 -57.60 -15.81 -19.80
N SER A 443 -57.83 -15.08 -18.70
CA SER A 443 -58.94 -14.10 -18.60
C SER A 443 -58.65 -12.75 -19.28
N GLY A 444 -58.16 -12.82 -20.51
CA GLY A 444 -58.06 -11.72 -21.45
C GLY A 444 -59.04 -11.82 -22.62
N ALA A 445 -60.19 -12.50 -22.50
CA ALA A 445 -61.33 -12.35 -23.42
C ALA A 445 -62.56 -13.20 -23.01
N GLY A 446 -63.71 -12.53 -22.83
CA GLY A 446 -65.01 -12.99 -23.34
C GLY A 446 -65.72 -14.23 -22.76
N THR A 447 -66.85 -13.96 -22.09
CA THR A 447 -68.10 -14.75 -22.02
C THR A 447 -68.08 -16.13 -21.33
N PHE A 448 -68.77 -16.26 -20.19
CA PHE A 448 -70.09 -16.90 -20.06
C PHE A 448 -70.58 -16.87 -18.59
N GLY A 449 -71.88 -16.65 -18.40
CA GLY A 449 -72.51 -16.53 -17.08
C GLY A 449 -72.89 -17.88 -16.45
N GLY A 450 -72.84 -17.93 -15.11
CA GLY A 450 -73.47 -19.00 -14.31
C GLY A 450 -73.11 -18.97 -12.81
N SER A 451 -74.10 -18.69 -11.96
CA SER A 451 -74.15 -18.79 -10.48
C SER A 451 -73.44 -17.70 -9.64
N GLN A 452 -74.18 -16.64 -9.32
CA GLN A 452 -73.75 -15.49 -8.48
C GLN A 452 -73.33 -15.86 -7.04
N ASN A 453 -73.77 -16.98 -6.48
CA ASN A 453 -73.43 -17.35 -5.10
C ASN A 453 -72.08 -18.10 -4.99
N HIS A 454 -71.67 -18.85 -6.02
CA HIS A 454 -70.35 -19.46 -6.06
C HIS A 454 -69.27 -18.47 -6.52
N LEU A 455 -69.63 -17.55 -7.44
CA LEU A 455 -68.75 -16.47 -7.89
C LEU A 455 -68.39 -15.48 -6.78
N SER A 456 -69.31 -15.18 -5.86
CA SER A 456 -69.02 -14.26 -4.74
C SER A 456 -68.19 -14.89 -3.62
N GLN A 457 -68.34 -16.19 -3.37
CA GLN A 457 -67.44 -16.95 -2.48
C GLN A 457 -66.07 -17.17 -3.12
N MET A 458 -66.01 -17.55 -4.41
CA MET A 458 -64.75 -17.62 -5.16
C MET A 458 -64.08 -16.25 -5.27
N GLN A 459 -64.80 -15.14 -5.49
CA GLN A 459 -64.22 -13.80 -5.52
C GLN A 459 -63.63 -13.38 -4.18
N ARG A 460 -64.29 -13.66 -3.04
CA ARG A 460 -63.69 -13.41 -1.72
C ARG A 460 -62.48 -14.29 -1.46
N TYR A 461 -62.50 -15.55 -1.90
CA TYR A 461 -61.37 -16.47 -1.75
C TYR A 461 -60.20 -16.10 -2.67
N THR A 462 -60.46 -15.64 -3.90
CA THR A 462 -59.44 -15.13 -4.82
C THR A 462 -58.91 -13.78 -4.38
N ASP A 463 -59.72 -12.92 -3.75
CA ASP A 463 -59.25 -11.66 -3.17
C ASP A 463 -58.37 -11.90 -1.93
N GLU A 464 -58.71 -12.86 -1.05
CA GLU A 464 -57.87 -13.25 0.10
C GLU A 464 -56.56 -13.94 -0.33
N ILE A 465 -56.57 -14.79 -1.37
CA ILE A 465 -55.36 -15.41 -1.94
C ILE A 465 -54.55 -14.38 -2.74
N SER A 466 -55.21 -13.42 -3.39
CA SER A 466 -54.58 -12.29 -4.08
C SER A 466 -53.92 -11.29 -3.13
N GLU A 467 -54.25 -11.25 -1.83
CA GLU A 467 -53.50 -10.41 -0.89
C GLU A 467 -52.25 -11.13 -0.35
N ALA A 468 -52.32 -12.46 -0.20
CA ALA A 468 -51.18 -13.28 0.21
C ALA A 468 -50.11 -13.42 -0.89
N SER A 469 -50.52 -13.41 -2.17
CA SER A 469 -49.63 -13.63 -3.32
C SER A 469 -48.72 -12.45 -3.68
N TRP A 470 -48.72 -11.37 -2.90
CA TRP A 470 -47.95 -10.15 -3.19
C TRP A 470 -46.83 -9.92 -2.17
N VAL A 471 -46.80 -10.64 -1.06
CA VAL A 471 -45.86 -10.35 0.02
C VAL A 471 -44.43 -10.71 -0.39
N ALA A 472 -44.18 -11.88 -0.97
CA ALA A 472 -42.84 -12.23 -1.43
C ALA A 472 -42.38 -11.33 -2.60
N TYR A 473 -43.25 -11.07 -3.57
CA TYR A 473 -42.94 -10.24 -4.73
C TYR A 473 -42.60 -8.80 -4.35
N THR A 474 -43.44 -8.18 -3.52
CA THR A 474 -43.19 -6.82 -3.02
C THR A 474 -41.93 -6.76 -2.16
N TRP A 475 -41.66 -7.77 -1.33
CA TRP A 475 -40.41 -7.86 -0.58
C TRP A 475 -39.18 -7.92 -1.49
N ILE A 476 -39.17 -8.80 -2.50
CA ILE A 476 -38.07 -8.95 -3.46
C ILE A 476 -37.83 -7.62 -4.19
N ALA A 477 -38.91 -6.98 -4.64
CA ALA A 477 -38.84 -5.74 -5.40
C ALA A 477 -38.31 -4.57 -4.54
N CYS A 478 -38.80 -4.44 -3.30
CA CYS A 478 -38.33 -3.43 -2.33
C CYS A 478 -36.86 -3.65 -1.94
N LYS A 479 -36.46 -4.91 -1.69
CA LYS A 479 -35.07 -5.23 -1.38
C LYS A 479 -34.16 -4.89 -2.56
N ALA A 480 -34.55 -5.22 -3.78
CA ALA A 480 -33.77 -4.90 -4.97
C ALA A 480 -33.60 -3.38 -5.18
N LEU A 481 -34.62 -2.60 -4.83
CA LEU A 481 -34.52 -1.14 -4.81
C LEU A 481 -33.48 -0.66 -3.78
N VAL A 482 -33.45 -1.25 -2.58
CA VAL A 482 -32.43 -0.93 -1.56
C VAL A 482 -31.02 -1.28 -2.05
N ASP A 483 -30.85 -2.46 -2.66
CA ASP A 483 -29.56 -2.87 -3.23
C ASP A 483 -29.11 -1.90 -4.34
N LEU A 484 -30.03 -1.46 -5.20
CA LEU A 484 -29.75 -0.48 -6.25
C LEU A 484 -29.32 0.87 -5.67
N LEU A 485 -29.96 1.33 -4.60
CA LEU A 485 -29.58 2.56 -3.90
C LEU A 485 -28.19 2.46 -3.25
N LEU A 486 -27.81 1.29 -2.74
CA LEU A 486 -26.48 1.04 -2.20
C LEU A 486 -25.40 1.11 -3.29
N GLU A 487 -25.65 0.52 -4.47
CA GLU A 487 -24.73 0.59 -5.62
C GLU A 487 -24.58 2.05 -6.13
N ILE A 488 -25.67 2.83 -6.14
CA ILE A 488 -25.61 4.26 -6.46
C ILE A 488 -24.78 5.04 -5.42
N ALA A 489 -24.90 4.68 -4.14
CA ALA A 489 -24.09 5.29 -3.08
C ALA A 489 -22.60 4.92 -3.20
N GLU A 490 -22.27 3.67 -3.58
CA GLU A 490 -20.91 3.23 -3.87
C GLU A 490 -20.31 4.06 -5.03
N PHE A 491 -21.06 4.20 -6.13
CA PHE A 491 -20.66 5.05 -7.26
C PHE A 491 -20.43 6.50 -6.86
N TYR A 492 -21.31 7.09 -6.06
CA TYR A 492 -21.13 8.45 -5.52
C TYR A 492 -19.86 8.56 -4.66
N GLY A 493 -19.52 7.51 -3.90
CA GLY A 493 -18.26 7.42 -3.15
C GLY A 493 -17.04 7.52 -4.06
N PHE A 494 -16.97 6.72 -5.13
CA PHE A 494 -15.90 6.78 -6.13
C PHE A 494 -15.84 8.13 -6.85
N TRP A 495 -16.98 8.74 -7.11
CA TRP A 495 -17.06 10.09 -7.67
C TRP A 495 -16.40 11.11 -6.76
N LYS A 496 -16.73 11.10 -5.47
CA LYS A 496 -16.19 12.05 -4.49
C LYS A 496 -14.67 11.92 -4.31
N ILE A 497 -14.14 10.70 -4.45
CA ILE A 497 -12.70 10.40 -4.40
C ILE A 497 -11.96 10.88 -5.67
N GLY A 498 -12.68 11.30 -6.72
CA GLY A 498 -12.10 11.73 -8.00
C GLY A 498 -11.68 10.57 -8.92
N ARG A 499 -12.00 9.32 -8.53
CA ARG A 499 -11.64 8.08 -9.22
C ARG A 499 -12.86 7.37 -9.82
N TRP A 500 -13.83 8.12 -10.34
CA TRP A 500 -15.11 7.58 -10.84
C TRP A 500 -14.98 6.55 -11.96
N ARG A 501 -13.90 6.62 -12.75
CA ARG A 501 -13.63 5.66 -13.85
C ARG A 501 -13.36 4.24 -13.33
N ASP A 502 -12.80 4.14 -12.13
CA ASP A 502 -12.45 2.86 -11.51
C ASP A 502 -13.69 2.08 -11.06
N TRP A 503 -14.85 2.74 -10.97
CA TRP A 503 -16.10 2.06 -10.70
C TRP A 503 -16.57 1.20 -11.88
N PHE A 504 -16.21 1.53 -13.13
CA PHE A 504 -16.64 0.81 -14.34
C PHE A 504 -15.86 -0.49 -14.58
N THR A 505 -15.82 -1.37 -13.57
CA THR A 505 -15.35 -2.74 -13.73
C THR A 505 -16.50 -3.66 -14.15
N VAL A 506 -16.18 -4.76 -14.85
CA VAL A 506 -17.17 -5.78 -15.25
C VAL A 506 -17.95 -6.29 -14.03
N ALA A 507 -17.26 -6.51 -12.91
CA ALA A 507 -17.86 -6.97 -11.66
C ALA A 507 -18.91 -5.97 -11.12
N ASN A 508 -18.58 -4.68 -11.06
CA ASN A 508 -19.50 -3.66 -10.55
C ASN A 508 -20.71 -3.47 -11.46
N ILE A 509 -20.51 -3.51 -12.78
CA ILE A 509 -21.61 -3.42 -13.75
C ILE A 509 -22.56 -4.60 -13.60
N VAL A 510 -22.03 -5.83 -13.47
CA VAL A 510 -22.85 -7.03 -13.24
C VAL A 510 -23.61 -6.92 -11.90
N ARG A 511 -22.98 -6.42 -10.84
CA ARG A 511 -23.64 -6.17 -9.55
C ARG A 511 -24.79 -5.17 -9.67
N ALA A 512 -24.55 -4.04 -10.34
CA ALA A 512 -25.56 -3.02 -10.57
C ALA A 512 -26.76 -3.54 -11.39
N ILE A 513 -26.51 -4.32 -12.45
CA ILE A 513 -27.57 -4.97 -13.23
C ILE A 513 -28.35 -5.98 -12.39
N ALA A 514 -27.64 -6.81 -11.62
CA ALA A 514 -28.26 -7.81 -10.75
C ALA A 514 -29.09 -7.19 -9.61
N ALA A 515 -28.72 -5.98 -9.13
CA ALA A 515 -29.52 -5.22 -8.18
C ALA A 515 -30.73 -4.55 -8.85
N GLY A 516 -30.57 -4.02 -10.06
CA GLY A 516 -31.64 -3.34 -10.80
C GLY A 516 -32.72 -4.26 -11.36
N LEU A 517 -32.36 -5.45 -11.86
CA LEU A 517 -33.29 -6.33 -12.56
C LEU A 517 -34.53 -6.70 -11.71
N PRO A 518 -34.43 -7.12 -10.44
CA PRO A 518 -35.60 -7.48 -9.66
C PRO A 518 -36.43 -6.26 -9.21
N SER A 519 -35.88 -5.03 -9.27
CA SER A 519 -36.63 -3.80 -8.96
C SER A 519 -37.74 -3.52 -9.98
N VAL A 520 -37.63 -4.07 -11.20
CA VAL A 520 -38.66 -3.98 -12.25
C VAL A 520 -39.98 -4.58 -11.81
N LEU A 521 -39.97 -5.52 -10.85
CA LEU A 521 -41.18 -6.10 -10.27
C LEU A 521 -42.06 -5.07 -9.52
N LEU A 522 -41.52 -3.89 -9.16
CA LEU A 522 -42.33 -2.78 -8.62
C LEU A 522 -43.28 -2.18 -9.67
N ILE A 523 -42.86 -2.17 -10.94
CA ILE A 523 -43.60 -1.58 -12.06
C ILE A 523 -44.45 -2.67 -12.74
N ALA A 524 -43.90 -3.87 -12.87
CA ALA A 524 -44.53 -4.99 -13.55
C ALA A 524 -44.45 -6.26 -12.67
N PRO A 525 -45.34 -6.40 -11.67
CA PRO A 525 -45.32 -7.52 -10.71
C PRO A 525 -45.63 -8.88 -11.35
N THR A 526 -46.25 -8.89 -12.53
CA THR A 526 -46.63 -10.11 -13.28
C THR A 526 -45.54 -10.62 -14.23
N CYS A 527 -44.35 -10.00 -14.24
CA CYS A 527 -43.26 -10.42 -15.12
C CYS A 527 -42.54 -11.69 -14.61
N GLU A 528 -43.06 -12.86 -15.00
CA GLU A 528 -42.46 -14.18 -14.74
C GLU A 528 -40.96 -14.30 -15.08
N PRO A 529 -40.43 -13.81 -16.21
CA PRO A 529 -39.00 -13.96 -16.52
C PRO A 529 -38.11 -13.20 -15.54
N VAL A 530 -38.54 -12.02 -15.07
CA VAL A 530 -37.80 -11.22 -14.08
C VAL A 530 -37.75 -11.94 -12.74
N LEU A 531 -38.84 -12.59 -12.35
CA LEU A 531 -38.89 -13.40 -11.13
C LEU A 531 -37.92 -14.58 -11.19
N ILE A 532 -37.90 -15.33 -12.30
CA ILE A 532 -36.98 -16.47 -12.48
C ILE A 532 -35.53 -16.00 -12.39
N CYS A 533 -35.20 -14.89 -13.06
CA CYS A 533 -33.88 -14.29 -12.96
C CYS A 533 -33.57 -13.84 -11.52
N ALA A 534 -34.53 -13.24 -10.80
CA ALA A 534 -34.33 -12.81 -9.42
C ALA A 534 -34.05 -13.99 -8.47
N VAL A 535 -34.77 -15.10 -8.62
CA VAL A 535 -34.53 -16.34 -7.86
C VAL A 535 -33.12 -16.86 -8.12
N PHE A 536 -32.72 -16.97 -9.39
CA PHE A 536 -31.37 -17.42 -9.76
C PHE A 536 -30.29 -16.49 -9.19
N LEU A 537 -30.47 -15.18 -9.32
CA LEU A 537 -29.54 -14.18 -8.77
C LEU A 537 -29.42 -14.28 -7.24
N TYR A 538 -30.50 -14.54 -6.53
CA TYR A 538 -30.46 -14.70 -5.07
C TYR A 538 -29.76 -15.99 -4.64
N TRP A 539 -29.97 -17.11 -5.35
CA TRP A 539 -29.19 -18.34 -5.15
C TRP A 539 -27.69 -18.13 -5.43
N MET A 540 -27.36 -17.42 -6.51
CA MET A 540 -25.97 -17.06 -6.82
C MET A 540 -25.37 -16.15 -5.74
N ARG A 541 -26.14 -15.21 -5.19
CA ARG A 541 -25.69 -14.38 -4.06
C ARG A 541 -25.44 -15.18 -2.78
N LEU A 542 -26.16 -16.28 -2.55
CA LEU A 542 -25.88 -17.17 -1.42
C LEU A 542 -24.51 -17.85 -1.56
N LEU A 543 -24.01 -18.06 -2.78
CA LEU A 543 -22.63 -18.52 -2.95
C LEU A 543 -21.67 -17.51 -2.34
N GLY A 544 -21.94 -16.20 -2.44
CA GLY A 544 -21.17 -15.14 -1.79
C GLY A 544 -20.92 -15.31 -0.27
N CYS A 545 -21.63 -16.22 0.43
CA CYS A 545 -21.25 -16.63 1.80
C CYS A 545 -19.80 -17.11 1.93
N PHE A 546 -19.21 -17.68 0.88
CA PHE A 546 -17.83 -18.18 0.96
C PHE A 546 -16.82 -17.04 1.16
N THR A 547 -17.12 -15.79 0.80
CA THR A 547 -16.21 -14.65 1.05
C THR A 547 -16.09 -14.36 2.55
N LEU A 548 -17.05 -14.82 3.35
CA LEU A 548 -17.02 -14.77 4.81
C LEU A 548 -16.19 -15.92 5.41
N MET A 549 -15.76 -16.89 4.60
CA MET A 549 -14.99 -18.06 5.02
C MET A 549 -13.60 -18.05 4.41
N GLN A 550 -12.58 -17.82 5.23
CA GLN A 550 -11.20 -17.73 4.77
C GLN A 550 -10.74 -18.99 4.00
N TYR A 551 -11.03 -20.18 4.50
CA TYR A 551 -10.60 -21.43 3.89
C TYR A 551 -11.28 -21.72 2.55
N ILE A 552 -12.61 -21.58 2.48
CA ILE A 552 -13.37 -21.84 1.25
C ILE A 552 -13.12 -20.72 0.23
N GLY A 553 -12.97 -19.47 0.69
CA GLY A 553 -12.64 -18.33 -0.17
C GLY A 553 -11.30 -18.52 -0.88
N VAL A 554 -10.26 -19.00 -0.20
CA VAL A 554 -8.95 -19.28 -0.83
C VAL A 554 -9.06 -20.35 -1.93
N GLU A 555 -9.83 -21.41 -1.70
CA GLU A 555 -10.02 -22.48 -2.69
C GLU A 555 -10.92 -22.05 -3.87
N LEU A 556 -11.87 -21.14 -3.65
CA LEU A 556 -12.79 -20.66 -4.68
C LEU A 556 -12.29 -19.39 -5.41
N LEU A 557 -11.27 -18.71 -4.89
CA LEU A 557 -10.67 -17.51 -5.49
C LEU A 557 -10.25 -17.73 -6.96
N PRO A 558 -9.55 -18.83 -7.32
CA PRO A 558 -9.22 -19.13 -8.71
C PRO A 558 -10.45 -19.22 -9.63
N ILE A 559 -11.58 -19.72 -9.10
CA ILE A 559 -12.84 -19.85 -9.85
C ILE A 559 -13.49 -18.48 -10.08
N MET A 560 -13.34 -17.54 -9.15
CA MET A 560 -13.84 -16.17 -9.30
C MET A 560 -12.99 -15.37 -10.29
N ASP A 561 -11.66 -15.47 -10.18
CA ASP A 561 -10.74 -14.78 -11.09
C ASP A 561 -10.85 -15.33 -12.52
N LEU A 562 -11.18 -16.62 -12.65
CA LEU A 562 -11.49 -17.25 -13.93
C LEU A 562 -12.58 -16.50 -14.69
N ALA A 563 -13.63 -16.02 -14.02
CA ALA A 563 -14.70 -15.25 -14.67
C ALA A 563 -14.21 -14.00 -15.40
N SER A 564 -13.11 -13.38 -14.92
CA SER A 564 -12.48 -12.24 -15.58
C SER A 564 -11.60 -12.64 -16.78
N GLY A 565 -10.98 -13.82 -16.73
CA GLY A 565 -10.10 -14.36 -17.78
C GLY A 565 -10.83 -15.10 -18.91
N LEU A 566 -12.09 -15.49 -18.71
CA LEU A 566 -12.90 -16.21 -19.71
C LEU A 566 -13.35 -15.33 -20.88
N GLY A 567 -13.20 -14.00 -20.82
CA GLY A 567 -13.68 -13.07 -21.84
C GLY A 567 -13.24 -13.41 -23.27
N PRO A 568 -11.93 -13.56 -23.55
CA PRO A 568 -11.42 -13.96 -24.86
C PRO A 568 -11.94 -15.34 -25.30
N SER A 569 -12.01 -16.32 -24.38
CA SER A 569 -12.51 -17.67 -24.68
C SER A 569 -14.01 -17.67 -25.01
N LEU A 570 -14.81 -16.89 -24.28
CA LEU A 570 -16.23 -16.68 -24.56
C LEU A 570 -16.44 -15.98 -25.90
N PHE A 571 -15.59 -15.02 -26.27
CA PHE A 571 -15.64 -14.34 -27.57
C PHE A 571 -15.37 -15.31 -28.72
N VAL A 572 -14.33 -16.14 -28.63
CA VAL A 572 -14.03 -17.18 -29.62
C VAL A 572 -15.18 -18.20 -29.71
N THR A 573 -15.75 -18.57 -28.56
CA THR A 573 -16.89 -19.49 -28.49
C THR A 573 -18.14 -18.91 -29.12
N ALA A 574 -18.42 -17.62 -28.92
CA ALA A 574 -19.55 -16.92 -29.53
C ALA A 574 -19.41 -16.82 -31.06
N ILE A 575 -18.20 -16.55 -31.57
CA ILE A 575 -17.92 -16.56 -33.01
C ILE A 575 -18.14 -17.96 -33.59
N ALA A 576 -17.60 -18.99 -32.94
CA ALA A 576 -17.78 -20.37 -33.38
C ALA A 576 -19.25 -20.80 -33.35
N TYR A 577 -19.96 -20.49 -32.26
CA TYR A 577 -21.39 -20.74 -32.12
C TYR A 577 -22.20 -20.07 -33.23
N GLY A 578 -21.94 -18.79 -33.52
CA GLY A 578 -22.56 -18.06 -34.62
C GLY A 578 -22.27 -18.71 -35.98
N ALA A 579 -21.01 -19.05 -36.26
CA ALA A 579 -20.60 -19.68 -37.51
C ALA A 579 -21.30 -21.02 -37.75
N PHE A 580 -21.37 -21.89 -36.73
CA PHE A 580 -22.08 -23.17 -36.84
C PHE A 580 -23.60 -22.97 -36.92
N THR A 581 -24.18 -22.02 -36.19
CA THR A 581 -25.62 -21.71 -36.28
C THR A 581 -26.01 -21.25 -37.69
N HIS A 582 -25.20 -20.40 -38.31
CA HIS A 582 -25.37 -19.99 -39.70
C HIS A 582 -25.19 -21.17 -40.68
N ALA A 583 -24.21 -22.05 -40.45
CA ALA A 583 -24.01 -23.23 -41.27
C ALA A 583 -25.20 -24.19 -41.19
N PHE A 584 -25.70 -24.50 -39.98
CA PHE A 584 -26.89 -25.33 -39.79
C PHE A 584 -28.14 -24.70 -40.43
N TYR A 585 -28.28 -23.38 -40.35
CA TYR A 585 -29.39 -22.67 -40.99
C TYR A 585 -29.38 -22.84 -42.52
N VAL A 586 -28.19 -22.72 -43.15
CA VAL A 586 -28.04 -22.89 -44.61
C VAL A 586 -28.32 -24.33 -45.03
N VAL A 587 -27.85 -25.32 -44.25
CA VAL A 587 -27.98 -26.74 -44.59
C VAL A 587 -29.42 -27.24 -44.43
N ARG A 588 -30.16 -26.74 -43.42
CA ARG A 588 -31.55 -27.15 -43.16
C ARG A 588 -32.58 -26.46 -44.04
N GLY A 589 -32.23 -25.34 -44.68
CA GLY A 589 -33.07 -24.65 -45.65
C GLY A 589 -34.31 -23.95 -45.05
N SER A 590 -34.87 -22.97 -45.77
CA SER A 590 -35.92 -22.06 -45.28
C SER A 590 -37.27 -22.70 -44.97
N ALA A 591 -37.51 -23.96 -45.37
CA ALA A 591 -38.79 -24.64 -45.20
C ALA A 591 -38.93 -25.37 -43.83
N GLN A 592 -37.82 -25.64 -43.13
CA GLN A 592 -37.81 -26.40 -41.86
C GLN A 592 -37.11 -25.65 -40.70
N ALA A 593 -36.48 -24.50 -40.98
CA ALA A 593 -35.59 -23.83 -40.04
C ALA A 593 -36.11 -22.43 -39.64
N LEU A 594 -36.89 -22.34 -38.56
CA LEU A 594 -37.09 -21.06 -37.86
C LEU A 594 -35.79 -20.74 -37.11
N TRP A 595 -35.31 -19.49 -37.20
CA TRP A 595 -34.04 -19.07 -36.56
C TRP A 595 -33.91 -19.48 -35.08
N PRO A 596 -34.97 -19.37 -34.24
CA PRO A 596 -34.92 -19.82 -32.85
C PRO A 596 -34.69 -21.33 -32.68
N SER A 597 -35.28 -22.18 -33.54
CA SER A 597 -35.14 -23.63 -33.42
C SER A 597 -33.76 -24.12 -33.88
N VAL A 598 -33.20 -23.50 -34.92
CA VAL A 598 -31.83 -23.81 -35.35
C VAL A 598 -30.81 -23.43 -34.28
N SER A 599 -31.02 -22.29 -33.62
CA SER A 599 -30.16 -21.82 -32.54
C SER A 599 -30.15 -22.78 -31.34
N THR A 600 -31.33 -23.27 -30.91
CA THR A 600 -31.45 -24.24 -29.82
C THR A 600 -30.85 -25.60 -30.16
N ASP A 601 -31.06 -26.06 -31.38
CA ASP A 601 -30.51 -27.34 -31.85
C ASP A 601 -28.98 -27.25 -31.97
N THR A 602 -28.47 -26.13 -32.48
CA THR A 602 -27.03 -25.87 -32.55
C THR A 602 -26.40 -25.84 -31.15
N PHE A 603 -27.10 -25.25 -30.17
CA PHE A 603 -26.67 -25.27 -28.78
C PHE A 603 -26.62 -26.69 -28.20
N ALA A 604 -27.67 -27.50 -28.43
CA ALA A 604 -27.70 -28.90 -27.99
C ALA A 604 -26.58 -29.72 -28.63
N VAL A 605 -26.35 -29.58 -29.94
CA VAL A 605 -25.28 -30.28 -30.65
C VAL A 605 -23.90 -29.89 -30.13
N LEU A 606 -23.63 -28.60 -29.94
CA LEU A 606 -22.30 -28.12 -29.53
C LEU A 606 -21.98 -28.41 -28.06
N ILE A 607 -22.94 -28.19 -27.15
CA ILE A 607 -22.70 -28.28 -25.70
C ILE A 607 -22.92 -29.69 -25.16
N THR A 608 -23.98 -30.38 -25.62
CA THR A 608 -24.33 -31.72 -25.11
C THR A 608 -23.85 -32.85 -26.00
N ALA A 609 -23.21 -32.53 -27.14
CA ALA A 609 -22.85 -33.50 -28.17
C ALA A 609 -24.04 -34.38 -28.61
N ALA A 610 -25.26 -33.85 -28.48
CA ALA A 610 -26.48 -34.58 -28.81
C ALA A 610 -26.53 -34.83 -30.32
N LEU A 611 -26.63 -36.10 -30.69
CA LEU A 611 -26.90 -36.50 -32.06
C LEU A 611 -28.42 -36.41 -32.32
N PRO A 612 -28.85 -36.10 -33.55
CA PRO A 612 -30.27 -36.08 -33.89
C PRO A 612 -30.91 -37.46 -33.64
N GLU A 613 -32.06 -37.48 -32.95
CA GLU A 613 -32.72 -38.70 -32.46
C GLU A 613 -33.30 -39.59 -33.57
N THR A 614 -33.47 -39.06 -34.79
CA THR A 614 -34.04 -39.79 -35.93
C THR A 614 -33.15 -39.66 -37.18
N ALA A 615 -32.73 -40.79 -37.74
CA ALA A 615 -31.95 -40.86 -38.98
C ALA A 615 -32.79 -40.57 -40.25
N GLU A 616 -34.11 -40.53 -40.13
CA GLU A 616 -35.02 -40.23 -41.24
C GLU A 616 -35.10 -38.70 -41.46
N GLY A 617 -34.38 -38.20 -42.48
CA GLY A 617 -34.47 -36.81 -42.94
C GLY A 617 -33.20 -35.97 -42.81
N VAL A 618 -32.14 -36.50 -42.22
CA VAL A 618 -30.85 -35.77 -42.07
C VAL A 618 -30.02 -35.95 -43.34
N SER A 619 -29.59 -34.84 -43.95
CA SER A 619 -28.72 -34.91 -45.14
C SER A 619 -27.31 -35.37 -44.77
N ALA A 620 -26.61 -36.07 -45.67
CA ALA A 620 -25.22 -36.50 -45.42
C ALA A 620 -24.28 -35.33 -45.08
N LEU A 621 -24.56 -34.14 -45.63
CA LEU A 621 -23.82 -32.91 -45.36
C LEU A 621 -24.10 -32.36 -43.96
N GLU A 622 -25.33 -32.48 -43.46
CA GLU A 622 -25.68 -32.12 -42.08
C GLU A 622 -24.98 -33.04 -41.07
N LEU A 623 -24.91 -34.34 -41.33
CA LEU A 623 -24.20 -35.29 -40.47
C LEU A 623 -22.69 -34.98 -40.37
N VAL A 624 -22.06 -34.66 -41.50
CA VAL A 624 -20.65 -34.23 -41.52
C VAL A 624 -20.47 -32.92 -40.75
N LEU A 625 -21.39 -31.96 -40.90
CA LEU A 625 -21.34 -30.69 -40.17
C LEU A 625 -21.47 -30.91 -38.66
N VAL A 626 -22.37 -31.80 -38.20
CA VAL A 626 -22.50 -32.17 -36.78
C VAL A 626 -21.20 -32.75 -36.24
N LEU A 627 -20.57 -33.69 -36.95
CA LEU A 627 -19.32 -34.31 -36.50
C LEU A 627 -18.16 -33.29 -36.43
N VAL A 628 -18.04 -32.41 -37.43
CA VAL A 628 -17.05 -31.32 -37.43
C VAL A 628 -17.31 -30.35 -36.29
N ALA A 629 -18.57 -29.98 -36.04
CA ALA A 629 -18.97 -29.08 -34.98
C ALA A 629 -18.66 -29.65 -33.59
N VAL A 630 -19.02 -30.92 -33.33
CA VAL A 630 -18.73 -31.60 -32.06
C VAL A 630 -17.22 -31.75 -31.86
N LEU A 631 -16.47 -32.18 -32.87
CA LEU A 631 -15.01 -32.34 -32.77
C LEU A 631 -14.32 -30.99 -32.53
N PHE A 632 -14.72 -29.94 -33.25
CA PHE A 632 -14.20 -28.60 -33.04
C PHE A 632 -14.51 -28.08 -31.63
N PHE A 633 -15.74 -28.25 -31.15
CA PHE A 633 -16.13 -27.73 -29.83
C PHE A 633 -15.48 -28.51 -28.68
N THR A 634 -15.50 -29.84 -28.74
CA THR A 634 -14.96 -30.69 -27.67
C THR A 634 -13.43 -30.75 -27.65
N VAL A 635 -12.77 -30.75 -28.81
CA VAL A 635 -11.30 -30.88 -28.88
C VAL A 635 -10.60 -29.53 -28.88
N LEU A 636 -11.16 -28.49 -29.50
CA LEU A 636 -10.52 -27.17 -29.55
C LEU A 636 -11.05 -26.27 -28.43
N ILE A 637 -12.35 -25.99 -28.41
CA ILE A 637 -12.91 -24.97 -27.52
C ILE A 637 -12.81 -25.40 -26.05
N MET A 638 -13.26 -26.62 -25.69
CA MET A 638 -13.16 -27.10 -24.31
C MET A 638 -11.71 -27.21 -23.81
N ASN A 639 -10.76 -27.62 -24.65
CA ASN A 639 -9.35 -27.66 -24.26
C ASN A 639 -8.73 -26.26 -24.13
N VAL A 640 -9.19 -25.27 -24.90
CA VAL A 640 -8.82 -23.86 -24.69
C VAL A 640 -9.38 -23.35 -23.36
N PHE A 641 -10.62 -23.72 -22.99
CA PHE A 641 -11.15 -23.41 -21.66
C PHE A 641 -10.31 -24.07 -20.55
N ILE A 642 -10.00 -25.35 -20.68
CA ILE A 642 -9.13 -26.07 -19.71
C ILE A 642 -7.76 -25.40 -19.61
N GLY A 643 -7.13 -25.03 -20.73
CA GLY A 643 -5.82 -24.37 -20.74
C GLY A 643 -5.82 -22.91 -20.28
N VAL A 644 -6.99 -22.25 -20.20
CA VAL A 644 -7.14 -20.92 -19.55
C VAL A 644 -7.46 -21.07 -18.06
N ILE A 645 -7.99 -22.22 -17.65
CA ILE A 645 -8.29 -22.56 -16.24
C ILE A 645 -7.04 -23.07 -15.51
N CYS A 646 -6.23 -23.88 -16.16
CA CYS A 646 -4.97 -24.42 -15.64
C CYS A 646 -3.82 -23.43 -15.81
#